data_AF-A0A350BXX5-F1
#
_entry.id   AF-A0A350BXX5-F1
#
_cell.length_a   1.000
_cell.length_b   1.000
_cell.length_c   1.000
_cell.angle_alpha   90.00
_cell.angle_beta   90.00
_cell.angle_gamma   90.00
#
_symmetry.space_group_name_H-M   'P 1'
#
loop_
_entity.id
_entity.type
_entity.pdbx_description
1 polymer ?
#
loop_
_entity_poly.entity_id
_entity_poly.type
_entity_poly.pdbx_seq_one_letter_code
_entity_poly.pdbx_strand_id
1 'polypeptide(L)'
;MKGKKLIACIISVLLMMGLITPVYGTEPDTAAETAVGAANVAGLVGGAKTPEELRDESLAAIAEAENIQNEENQEIIGAETDAVPENVESATGDESAITPETTDSSVSADALPSDESTDSSVKTESKTDSLTDSSLSDLSKEQELLVGAKYTSAVPADGKTYYIRCATNKNFCVTVNGSSVANGANMIISKLTNSLKQKFMCRKLSDGTFVFTNLHSGKAIRIEGNTAKNYANLWQYEFSGARSGRWKPIKNSDGSYRIASMLNSNIVFDVYAGSIAENSNLQVYKSNNTAAQKFIFTEAPIPNYAGDIQMRPTNALTKCVAPAKNSKASGADIQLTNANNKDNLKYTAVHYVAGYYILVNKSNGMALTVENNGSKSGCNVVQEKRTNKFSQQWLIRRYSDGTFAYLPRANSSISLCAKGGGISAGTTMIVTTFRNLGCQKFVKSVYTPDFVPTNAVYIRNVKNTDRVLDVSAAGTADGTNIDQYDWNETAAQKFKLEPVAYGNTTNTWYKITATASGKCLQVAGGSAHEHANIELGTYRGTKAQLWDPMIRADGSFILRSCLNTKMVIESTGSEAYGTNVRLATYQAAARQRWYLTCVRINKNTISSSDHNTVTVTASGGKQQSDTGYAYLFAVEPYETTVKNHTPLAHAAMATSYTFKVKLNKNSSNSLLQKKFYIATVNRGIYRIISNGYYIQNPQAAATNTKAFPKAAHGTKKGIKTSADSVGLAKNLNCSHVVLDLPIDGFLSGSDLAYQYEGKTYHFSSIINVYGDRIKTYNNAGIVVTGIFYMYDGSNTNYMYPAAASGSRKNSATLYALNTKNSHRKRLEALFACLAEKWSTNGITLANWIYGNEVQQYNVYNYTGDVSYSEYHEALAEGFRMFNASIKSRWSNARTYISLDHNWNLSWSLNGSYNGMKLTADFNTDLKRQGLCHWDMAMHPYPSPEQDCRFWNRVFTIENSGASQQITMLNARYFASYIKNTYGSGTRIIMSETGLSSVYQGHNYEGQQAASVAFAYYLAEFDPNIDMLAIHRDYDNSGETSGGWWLGIYHSNGSAKPSADVFKYMDTKHWNSHVSHYMNAHIGSNWKSQINGFNANFFNNK
;
A
#
# COMPACT_ATOMS: atom_id res chain seq x y z
N MET A 1 5.35 54.03 -32.30
CA MET A 1 3.96 53.63 -32.00
C MET A 1 3.44 54.47 -30.84
N LYS A 2 2.16 54.86 -30.79
CA LYS A 2 1.60 55.65 -29.67
C LYS A 2 1.03 54.76 -28.55
N GLY A 3 1.19 55.20 -27.30
CA GLY A 3 0.47 54.69 -26.13
C GLY A 3 0.60 53.19 -25.87
N LYS A 4 -0.53 52.47 -25.93
CA LYS A 4 -0.71 51.12 -25.36
C LYS A 4 0.27 50.05 -25.90
N LYS A 5 0.67 50.11 -27.18
CA LYS A 5 1.62 49.13 -27.75
C LYS A 5 3.05 49.27 -27.21
N LEU A 6 3.47 50.45 -26.76
CA LEU A 6 4.80 50.65 -26.17
C LEU A 6 4.88 50.02 -24.77
N ILE A 7 3.83 50.20 -23.96
CA ILE A 7 3.71 49.62 -22.62
C ILE A 7 3.72 48.09 -22.69
N ALA A 8 3.00 47.49 -23.65
CA ALA A 8 3.01 46.06 -23.87
C ALA A 8 4.43 45.51 -24.17
N CYS A 9 5.18 46.17 -25.06
CA CYS A 9 6.56 45.77 -25.35
C CYS A 9 7.48 45.88 -24.11
N ILE A 10 7.34 46.95 -23.31
CA ILE A 10 8.12 47.13 -22.08
C ILE A 10 7.82 46.02 -21.07
N ILE A 11 6.54 45.68 -20.85
CA ILE A 11 6.15 44.59 -19.94
C ILE A 11 6.69 43.24 -20.43
N SER A 12 6.61 42.94 -21.73
CA SER A 12 7.17 41.69 -22.29
C SER A 12 8.69 41.61 -22.12
N VAL A 13 9.43 42.73 -22.29
CA VAL A 13 10.88 42.76 -22.06
C VAL A 13 11.22 42.57 -20.57
N LEU A 14 10.48 43.20 -19.66
CA LEU A 14 10.69 43.05 -18.21
C LEU A 14 10.35 41.62 -17.72
N LEU A 15 9.36 40.96 -18.33
CA LEU A 15 9.07 39.54 -18.09
C LEU A 15 10.19 38.63 -18.63
N MET A 16 10.68 38.88 -19.86
CA MET A 16 11.81 38.11 -20.44
C MET A 16 13.13 38.32 -19.67
N MET A 17 13.29 39.46 -18.99
CA MET A 17 14.43 39.75 -18.10
C MET A 17 14.21 39.26 -16.65
N GLY A 18 13.07 38.65 -16.32
CA GLY A 18 12.78 38.11 -14.99
C GLY A 18 12.59 39.17 -13.89
N LEU A 19 12.32 40.42 -14.26
CA LEU A 19 12.26 41.56 -13.32
C LEU A 19 10.87 41.74 -12.66
N ILE A 20 9.86 41.00 -13.11
CA ILE A 20 8.49 40.97 -12.58
C ILE A 20 7.89 39.57 -12.75
N THR A 21 6.99 39.17 -11.84
CA THR A 21 6.22 37.92 -11.90
C THR A 21 4.72 38.19 -11.68
N PRO A 22 3.81 37.50 -12.41
CA PRO A 22 2.38 37.64 -12.21
C PRO A 22 1.88 36.76 -11.06
N VAL A 23 0.87 37.26 -10.33
CA VAL A 23 0.12 36.51 -9.30
C VAL A 23 -1.34 36.45 -9.75
N TYR A 24 -1.95 35.27 -9.70
CA TYR A 24 -3.38 35.07 -9.99
C TYR A 24 -4.10 34.48 -8.78
N GLY A 25 -5.27 35.04 -8.48
CA GLY A 25 -6.18 34.60 -7.40
C GLY A 25 -7.29 33.69 -7.92
N THR A 26 -8.18 33.30 -7.01
CA THR A 26 -9.11 32.17 -7.14
C THR A 26 -10.59 32.55 -7.18
N GLU A 27 -11.38 31.75 -7.92
CA GLU A 27 -12.81 31.45 -7.67
C GLU A 27 -13.87 32.57 -8.01
N PRO A 28 -15.17 32.22 -8.24
CA PRO A 28 -15.81 32.63 -9.51
C PRO A 28 -17.26 33.18 -9.43
N ASP A 29 -17.91 33.24 -10.61
CA ASP A 29 -19.37 33.27 -10.91
C ASP A 29 -20.29 34.38 -10.38
N THR A 30 -20.99 35.06 -11.32
CA THR A 30 -22.44 34.87 -11.60
C THR A 30 -22.91 35.84 -12.70
N ALA A 31 -24.19 35.77 -13.10
CA ALA A 31 -24.73 36.39 -14.32
C ALA A 31 -25.93 37.34 -14.08
N ALA A 32 -26.23 38.11 -15.13
CA ALA A 32 -27.49 38.79 -15.43
C ALA A 32 -27.93 40.00 -14.58
N GLU A 33 -28.58 40.93 -15.29
CA GLU A 33 -29.00 42.26 -14.86
C GLU A 33 -30.16 42.24 -13.85
N THR A 34 -30.15 43.14 -12.86
CA THR A 34 -31.28 44.09 -12.68
C THR A 34 -30.96 45.29 -11.79
N ALA A 35 -31.75 46.34 -11.98
CA ALA A 35 -31.53 47.75 -11.67
C ALA A 35 -31.58 48.20 -10.17
N VAL A 36 -30.76 49.24 -9.89
CA VAL A 36 -31.06 50.44 -9.05
C VAL A 36 -31.08 50.36 -7.50
N GLY A 37 -30.36 51.32 -6.86
CA GLY A 37 -30.44 51.66 -5.42
C GLY A 37 -29.09 51.54 -4.69
N ALA A 38 -28.15 52.50 -4.69
CA ALA A 38 -28.13 53.91 -4.24
C ALA A 38 -27.76 54.11 -2.75
N ALA A 39 -26.94 55.14 -2.45
CA ALA A 39 -26.29 55.50 -1.15
C ALA A 39 -25.16 54.54 -0.68
N ASN A 40 -23.91 54.95 -0.40
CA ASN A 40 -23.33 55.97 0.52
C ASN A 40 -23.25 55.49 1.99
N VAL A 41 -22.17 55.70 2.78
CA VAL A 41 -20.85 56.36 2.56
C VAL A 41 -19.83 55.95 3.65
N ALA A 42 -18.53 56.11 3.39
CA ALA A 42 -17.38 56.06 4.34
C ALA A 42 -17.05 54.70 5.03
N GLY A 43 -15.80 54.45 5.47
CA GLY A 43 -14.55 55.18 5.21
C GLY A 43 -13.35 54.77 6.10
N LEU A 44 -12.13 55.05 5.63
CA LEU A 44 -10.82 55.18 6.33
C LEU A 44 -10.42 54.11 7.38
N VAL A 45 -9.43 53.23 7.17
CA VAL A 45 -7.97 53.39 6.94
C VAL A 45 -7.12 53.52 8.23
N GLY A 46 -6.12 52.62 8.36
CA GLY A 46 -4.94 52.74 9.23
C GLY A 46 -4.94 51.83 10.47
N GLY A 47 -3.83 51.19 10.87
CA GLY A 47 -2.53 51.04 10.20
C GLY A 47 -1.37 50.62 11.13
N ALA A 48 -0.16 50.51 10.56
CA ALA A 48 1.17 50.50 11.18
C ALA A 48 1.80 49.20 11.78
N LYS A 49 2.89 48.81 11.11
CA LYS A 49 4.25 48.47 11.66
C LYS A 49 4.53 47.09 12.27
N THR A 50 5.85 46.88 12.48
CA THR A 50 6.61 45.63 12.51
C THR A 50 7.12 45.26 13.92
N PRO A 51 7.52 44.00 14.17
CA PRO A 51 7.72 43.47 15.53
C PRO A 51 9.18 43.52 16.03
N GLU A 52 9.35 43.46 17.35
CA GLU A 52 10.63 43.22 18.03
C GLU A 52 10.41 42.43 19.35
N GLU A 53 11.37 41.56 19.66
CA GLU A 53 11.61 40.73 20.87
C GLU A 53 10.45 40.28 21.82
N LEU A 54 10.34 38.96 22.01
CA LEU A 54 9.57 38.32 23.09
C LEU A 54 10.50 37.76 24.19
N ARG A 55 10.11 37.94 25.45
CA ARG A 55 10.64 37.22 26.63
C ARG A 55 9.55 36.34 27.27
N ASP A 56 9.95 35.43 28.15
CA ASP A 56 9.07 34.65 29.05
C ASP A 56 8.13 35.59 29.87
N GLU A 57 6.93 35.20 30.33
CA GLU A 57 6.68 34.15 31.34
C GLU A 57 5.20 33.64 31.42
N SER A 58 5.07 32.37 31.86
CA SER A 58 3.99 31.76 32.68
C SER A 58 2.46 31.85 32.39
N LEU A 59 1.88 30.65 32.19
CA LEU A 59 0.71 30.06 32.90
C LEU A 59 -0.76 30.56 32.67
N ALA A 60 -1.59 29.64 32.10
CA ALA A 60 -2.79 28.98 32.71
C ALA A 60 -4.11 28.96 31.89
N ALA A 61 -4.94 27.94 32.14
CA ALA A 61 -6.26 27.58 31.55
C ALA A 61 -6.27 27.17 30.05
N ILE A 62 -6.77 26.02 29.56
CA ILE A 62 -8.04 25.25 29.73
C ILE A 62 -9.17 25.83 28.85
N ALA A 63 -9.83 25.11 27.91
CA ALA A 63 -9.69 23.74 27.35
C ALA A 63 -10.54 23.64 26.02
N GLU A 64 -10.89 22.52 25.34
CA GLU A 64 -10.79 21.07 25.61
C GLU A 64 -10.80 20.15 24.34
N ALA A 65 -11.83 20.20 23.47
CA ALA A 65 -12.25 19.08 22.58
C ALA A 65 -12.73 19.57 21.18
N GLU A 66 -12.94 18.78 20.10
CA GLU A 66 -12.76 17.35 19.69
C GLU A 66 -12.91 17.27 18.13
N ASN A 67 -12.83 16.20 17.31
CA ASN A 67 -12.50 14.75 17.39
C ASN A 67 -11.95 14.26 16.00
N ILE A 68 -11.95 12.94 15.69
CA ILE A 68 -11.43 12.27 14.47
C ILE A 68 -12.35 11.07 14.09
N GLN A 69 -12.41 10.62 12.82
CA GLN A 69 -12.74 9.20 12.51
C GLN A 69 -12.18 8.63 11.19
N ASN A 70 -12.12 7.29 11.07
CA ASN A 70 -11.27 6.49 10.15
C ASN A 70 -11.86 5.09 9.79
N GLU A 71 -11.59 4.59 8.56
CA GLU A 71 -11.09 3.23 8.13
C GLU A 71 -11.77 1.82 8.38
N GLU A 72 -11.52 0.89 7.41
CA GLU A 72 -10.96 -0.52 7.50
C GLU A 72 -11.71 -1.91 7.29
N ASN A 73 -10.98 -2.85 6.60
CA ASN A 73 -10.74 -4.36 6.63
C ASN A 73 -11.85 -5.45 6.94
N GLN A 74 -11.66 -6.82 6.97
CA GLN A 74 -10.55 -7.79 6.68
C GLN A 74 -10.98 -9.17 5.99
N GLU A 75 -10.67 -10.36 6.58
CA GLU A 75 -10.46 -11.74 5.98
C GLU A 75 -10.80 -12.92 6.99
N ILE A 76 -10.49 -14.24 6.72
CA ILE A 76 -9.58 -15.17 7.53
C ILE A 76 -9.80 -16.74 7.50
N ILE A 77 -8.73 -17.51 7.13
CA ILE A 77 -8.05 -18.77 7.67
C ILE A 77 -8.88 -20.01 8.19
N GLY A 78 -8.51 -21.32 8.08
CA GLY A 78 -7.22 -22.06 7.83
C GLY A 78 -7.36 -23.49 7.18
N ALA A 79 -6.62 -24.59 7.50
CA ALA A 79 -5.66 -24.93 8.59
C ALA A 79 -4.61 -26.08 8.21
N GLU A 80 -4.12 -26.91 9.17
CA GLU A 80 -2.97 -27.88 9.10
C GLU A 80 -3.32 -29.37 9.53
N THR A 81 -2.52 -30.48 9.66
CA THR A 81 -1.05 -30.91 9.72
C THR A 81 -0.76 -32.21 8.85
N ASP A 82 0.06 -33.30 9.04
CA ASP A 82 1.05 -33.86 10.04
C ASP A 82 1.96 -35.05 9.51
N ALA A 83 2.89 -35.62 10.34
CA ALA A 83 3.69 -36.90 10.34
C ALA A 83 4.67 -37.34 9.19
N VAL A 84 5.77 -38.07 9.49
CA VAL A 84 6.89 -38.49 8.57
C VAL A 84 7.74 -39.67 9.17
N PRO A 85 8.44 -40.61 8.42
CA PRO A 85 9.88 -40.45 8.00
C PRO A 85 10.46 -41.38 6.84
N GLU A 86 11.79 -41.25 6.60
CA GLU A 86 12.84 -42.22 6.12
C GLU A 86 13.16 -42.62 4.64
N ASN A 87 14.49 -42.58 4.32
CA ASN A 87 15.29 -43.19 3.22
C ASN A 87 15.03 -42.82 1.73
N VAL A 88 15.95 -42.99 0.75
CA VAL A 88 17.42 -42.70 0.61
C VAL A 88 17.78 -42.74 -0.90
N GLU A 89 18.82 -42.00 -1.36
CA GLU A 89 19.43 -42.02 -2.73
C GLU A 89 18.52 -41.60 -3.94
N SER A 90 18.91 -40.60 -4.75
CA SER A 90 19.74 -40.63 -5.99
C SER A 90 19.00 -41.17 -7.24
N ALA A 91 19.21 -40.77 -8.49
CA ALA A 91 19.81 -39.63 -9.22
C ALA A 91 19.80 -40.01 -10.73
N THR A 92 19.90 -39.03 -11.66
CA THR A 92 20.07 -39.21 -13.14
C THR A 92 18.87 -39.68 -13.98
N GLY A 93 18.87 -39.33 -15.29
CA GLY A 93 17.90 -39.74 -16.34
C GLY A 93 16.49 -39.15 -16.19
N ASP A 94 16.02 -38.13 -16.94
CA ASP A 94 16.37 -37.52 -18.24
C ASP A 94 15.84 -38.21 -19.52
N GLU A 95 15.33 -37.35 -20.42
CA GLU A 95 14.72 -37.53 -21.76
C GLU A 95 13.80 -38.72 -22.14
N SER A 96 12.61 -38.35 -22.66
CA SER A 96 11.85 -39.00 -23.75
C SER A 96 11.11 -40.34 -23.49
N ALA A 97 10.01 -40.69 -24.19
CA ALA A 97 8.95 -39.91 -24.87
C ALA A 97 7.76 -40.85 -25.21
N ILE A 98 6.69 -40.30 -25.82
CA ILE A 98 5.63 -41.01 -26.58
C ILE A 98 4.60 -41.82 -25.76
N THR A 99 3.40 -41.23 -25.66
CA THR A 99 2.07 -41.84 -25.46
C THR A 99 1.55 -42.50 -26.75
N PRO A 100 0.43 -43.26 -26.81
CA PRO A 100 -0.61 -43.56 -25.80
C PRO A 100 -0.73 -45.11 -25.59
N GLU A 101 -1.84 -45.84 -25.38
CA GLU A 101 -3.31 -45.62 -25.34
C GLU A 101 -4.01 -46.78 -24.56
N THR A 102 -5.35 -46.82 -24.55
CA THR A 102 -6.27 -47.82 -23.94
C THR A 102 -6.33 -47.80 -22.39
N THR A 103 -7.47 -47.66 -21.69
CA THR A 103 -8.83 -48.26 -21.73
C THR A 103 -8.85 -49.74 -21.31
N ASP A 104 -9.73 -50.23 -20.42
CA ASP A 104 -10.98 -49.67 -19.87
C ASP A 104 -11.31 -50.16 -18.42
N SER A 105 -12.49 -49.74 -17.93
CA SER A 105 -13.37 -50.20 -16.82
C SER A 105 -13.24 -51.67 -16.27
N SER A 106 -13.78 -52.09 -15.11
CA SER A 106 -15.15 -51.83 -14.59
C SER A 106 -15.49 -52.42 -13.18
N VAL A 107 -16.62 -51.93 -12.60
CA VAL A 107 -17.58 -52.44 -11.57
C VAL A 107 -17.18 -53.08 -10.20
N SER A 108 -18.04 -52.76 -9.21
CA SER A 108 -18.71 -53.65 -8.21
C SER A 108 -18.17 -53.76 -6.78
N ALA A 109 -18.99 -54.04 -5.73
CA ALA A 109 -20.42 -53.75 -5.43
C ALA A 109 -20.75 -54.15 -3.96
N ASP A 110 -21.83 -53.59 -3.38
CA ASP A 110 -22.63 -54.13 -2.24
C ASP A 110 -21.93 -54.37 -0.87
N ALA A 111 -22.60 -54.59 0.27
CA ALA A 111 -23.86 -54.06 0.85
C ALA A 111 -23.87 -54.25 2.40
N LEU A 112 -24.85 -53.67 3.11
CA LEU A 112 -25.05 -53.76 4.58
C LEU A 112 -25.74 -55.07 5.03
N PRO A 113 -25.79 -55.44 6.33
CA PRO A 113 -27.01 -55.18 7.14
C PRO A 113 -26.87 -55.10 8.70
N SER A 114 -28.00 -54.75 9.38
CA SER A 114 -28.50 -55.18 10.73
C SER A 114 -27.66 -54.94 12.02
N ASP A 115 -28.11 -54.27 13.10
CA ASP A 115 -29.27 -54.39 14.06
C ASP A 115 -28.83 -55.03 15.42
N GLU A 116 -29.50 -54.94 16.60
CA GLU A 116 -30.84 -54.45 17.01
C GLU A 116 -30.92 -54.06 18.53
N SER A 117 -32.01 -53.38 18.96
CA SER A 117 -32.67 -53.41 20.32
C SER A 117 -31.95 -52.78 21.54
N THR A 118 -32.58 -52.32 22.64
CA THR A 118 -33.99 -51.99 23.05
C THR A 118 -33.93 -50.86 24.12
N ASP A 119 -34.74 -49.79 24.05
CA ASP A 119 -36.06 -49.58 24.71
C ASP A 119 -36.03 -49.64 26.27
N SER A 120 -36.58 -48.71 27.07
CA SER A 120 -37.51 -47.56 26.87
C SER A 120 -37.05 -46.33 27.72
N SER A 121 -37.79 -45.28 28.16
CA SER A 121 -39.20 -44.80 28.14
C SER A 121 -39.25 -43.31 28.62
N VAL A 122 -40.36 -42.55 28.74
CA VAL A 122 -41.58 -42.26 27.92
C VAL A 122 -42.20 -40.94 28.46
N LYS A 123 -42.43 -39.92 27.59
CA LYS A 123 -43.31 -38.71 27.77
C LYS A 123 -42.94 -37.68 28.90
N THR A 124 -43.33 -36.39 28.86
CA THR A 124 -44.31 -35.66 28.03
C THR A 124 -43.90 -34.19 27.72
N GLU A 125 -43.96 -33.80 26.45
CA GLU A 125 -44.45 -32.52 25.86
C GLU A 125 -44.04 -31.08 26.30
N SER A 126 -44.31 -30.15 25.38
CA SER A 126 -44.24 -28.67 25.45
C SER A 126 -42.85 -28.00 25.51
N LYS A 127 -42.34 -27.61 24.33
CA LYS A 127 -41.48 -26.42 24.19
C LYS A 127 -42.28 -25.28 23.58
N THR A 128 -42.75 -24.36 24.41
CA THR A 128 -43.26 -23.05 23.97
C THR A 128 -42.12 -22.04 23.87
N ASP A 129 -42.28 -21.01 23.05
CA ASP A 129 -41.30 -19.94 22.86
C ASP A 129 -40.94 -19.18 24.15
N SER A 130 -39.66 -18.80 24.26
CA SER A 130 -39.25 -17.62 25.02
C SER A 130 -37.95 -17.04 24.42
N LEU A 131 -38.09 -15.88 23.77
CA LEU A 131 -37.02 -15.12 23.11
C LEU A 131 -35.83 -14.79 24.03
N THR A 132 -34.59 -15.10 23.60
CA THR A 132 -33.40 -14.30 23.97
C THR A 132 -32.36 -14.23 22.84
N ASP A 133 -32.25 -13.04 22.25
CA ASP A 133 -31.01 -12.43 21.71
C ASP A 133 -30.17 -13.22 20.68
N SER A 134 -30.52 -13.06 19.40
CA SER A 134 -29.75 -13.53 18.25
C SER A 134 -28.85 -12.43 17.64
N SER A 135 -28.08 -11.70 18.45
CA SER A 135 -27.17 -10.61 18.00
C SER A 135 -25.69 -11.00 17.82
N LEU A 136 -25.38 -12.30 17.83
CA LEU A 136 -24.01 -12.83 17.86
C LEU A 136 -23.54 -13.35 16.49
N SER A 137 -23.16 -12.45 15.57
CA SER A 137 -22.42 -12.81 14.33
C SER A 137 -21.26 -11.88 13.97
N ASP A 138 -21.17 -10.66 14.52
CA ASP A 138 -20.12 -9.68 14.21
C ASP A 138 -18.93 -9.72 15.20
N LEU A 139 -18.43 -10.92 15.47
CA LEU A 139 -17.22 -11.14 16.29
C LEU A 139 -16.09 -11.66 15.39
N SER A 140 -14.88 -11.13 15.52
CA SER A 140 -13.72 -11.71 14.84
C SER A 140 -13.29 -13.02 15.52
N LYS A 141 -12.67 -13.96 14.79
CA LYS A 141 -12.19 -15.24 15.36
C LYS A 141 -11.30 -15.06 16.61
N GLU A 142 -10.47 -14.01 16.66
CA GLU A 142 -9.70 -13.68 17.87
C GLU A 142 -10.61 -13.24 19.03
N GLN A 143 -11.65 -12.44 18.75
CA GLN A 143 -12.64 -12.07 19.75
C GLN A 143 -13.48 -13.26 20.19
N GLU A 144 -13.89 -14.18 19.30
CA GLU A 144 -14.62 -15.41 19.67
C GLU A 144 -13.81 -16.27 20.65
N LEU A 145 -12.52 -16.49 20.38
CA LEU A 145 -11.62 -17.17 21.33
C LEU A 145 -11.50 -16.41 22.66
N LEU A 146 -11.34 -15.09 22.65
CA LEU A 146 -11.28 -14.26 23.87
C LEU A 146 -12.60 -14.24 24.64
N VAL A 147 -13.73 -14.37 23.94
CA VAL A 147 -15.07 -14.39 24.51
C VAL A 147 -15.34 -15.74 25.18
N GLY A 148 -15.05 -16.84 24.48
CA GLY A 148 -15.18 -18.21 24.98
C GLY A 148 -14.10 -18.64 25.98
N ALA A 149 -13.00 -17.89 26.12
CA ALA A 149 -11.93 -18.17 27.07
C ALA A 149 -12.44 -18.34 28.52
N LYS A 150 -12.00 -19.42 29.18
CA LYS A 150 -12.40 -19.75 30.56
C LYS A 150 -12.05 -18.61 31.52
N TYR A 151 -13.09 -17.96 32.06
CA TYR A 151 -12.97 -16.98 33.13
C TYR A 151 -12.88 -17.64 34.51
N THR A 152 -12.23 -16.99 35.46
CA THR A 152 -12.06 -17.53 36.82
C THR A 152 -13.26 -17.17 37.71
N SER A 153 -13.76 -18.17 38.45
CA SER A 153 -14.68 -17.98 39.59
C SER A 153 -13.95 -17.95 40.95
N ALA A 154 -12.62 -17.97 40.94
CA ALA A 154 -11.75 -17.65 42.06
C ALA A 154 -11.25 -16.21 41.98
N VAL A 155 -10.99 -15.59 43.14
CA VAL A 155 -10.54 -14.20 43.27
C VAL A 155 -9.25 -13.98 42.46
N PRO A 156 -9.08 -12.84 41.75
CA PRO A 156 -7.85 -12.51 41.04
C PRO A 156 -6.57 -12.80 41.85
N ALA A 157 -5.61 -13.48 41.21
CA ALA A 157 -4.34 -13.83 41.82
C ALA A 157 -3.30 -12.71 41.65
N ASP A 158 -2.37 -12.59 42.60
CA ASP A 158 -1.32 -11.57 42.57
C ASP A 158 -0.38 -11.74 41.38
N GLY A 159 -0.09 -10.63 40.69
CA GLY A 159 0.72 -10.55 39.47
C GLY A 159 0.02 -11.02 38.19
N LYS A 160 -1.09 -11.77 38.28
CA LYS A 160 -1.81 -12.22 37.08
C LYS A 160 -2.46 -11.02 36.38
N THR A 161 -2.50 -11.09 35.04
CA THR A 161 -3.15 -10.08 34.21
C THR A 161 -4.52 -10.57 33.82
N TYR A 162 -5.52 -9.69 33.86
CA TYR A 162 -6.90 -10.00 33.53
C TYR A 162 -7.51 -8.97 32.58
N TYR A 163 -8.47 -9.43 31.76
CA TYR A 163 -9.55 -8.57 31.29
C TYR A 163 -10.61 -8.49 32.39
N ILE A 164 -11.07 -7.28 32.71
CA ILE A 164 -12.20 -7.04 33.62
C ILE A 164 -13.43 -6.86 32.74
N ARG A 165 -14.18 -7.94 32.51
CA ARG A 165 -15.33 -8.00 31.58
C ARG A 165 -16.63 -7.76 32.34
N CYS A 166 -17.63 -7.19 31.68
CA CYS A 166 -18.99 -7.15 32.23
C CYS A 166 -19.57 -8.58 32.31
N ALA A 167 -20.29 -8.90 33.39
CA ALA A 167 -20.73 -10.28 33.63
C ALA A 167 -21.90 -10.72 32.74
N THR A 168 -22.82 -9.79 32.45
CA THR A 168 -24.02 -10.04 31.63
C THR A 168 -23.72 -10.02 30.13
N ASN A 169 -23.07 -8.97 29.62
CA ASN A 169 -22.51 -8.98 28.27
C ASN A 169 -20.98 -9.12 28.32
N LYS A 170 -20.51 -10.36 28.14
CA LYS A 170 -19.10 -10.74 28.28
C LYS A 170 -18.25 -10.29 27.09
N ASN A 171 -18.84 -9.67 26.06
CA ASN A 171 -18.13 -9.14 24.88
C ASN A 171 -17.52 -7.77 25.14
N PHE A 172 -17.80 -7.15 26.30
CA PHE A 172 -17.35 -5.82 26.68
C PHE A 172 -16.50 -5.84 27.96
N CYS A 173 -15.49 -4.97 28.04
CA CYS A 173 -14.56 -4.89 29.16
C CYS A 173 -14.07 -3.46 29.48
N VAL A 174 -13.61 -3.29 30.72
CA VAL A 174 -12.95 -2.07 31.19
C VAL A 174 -11.74 -1.77 30.32
N THR A 175 -11.65 -0.53 29.84
CA THR A 175 -10.76 -0.09 28.78
C THR A 175 -10.27 1.32 29.05
N VAL A 176 -8.99 1.60 28.80
CA VAL A 176 -8.46 2.98 28.84
C VAL A 176 -8.85 3.71 27.55
N ASN A 177 -9.56 4.84 27.67
CA ASN A 177 -9.98 5.62 26.51
C ASN A 177 -8.77 6.13 25.69
N GLY A 178 -8.92 6.16 24.36
CA GLY A 178 -7.89 6.60 23.41
C GLY A 178 -6.57 5.81 23.44
N SER A 179 -6.49 4.69 24.18
CA SER A 179 -5.19 4.08 24.59
C SER A 179 -4.25 5.04 25.33
N SER A 180 -4.79 6.09 25.97
CA SER A 180 -3.96 7.15 26.54
C SER A 180 -3.04 6.66 27.66
N VAL A 181 -1.86 7.29 27.79
CA VAL A 181 -0.89 7.03 28.88
C VAL A 181 -0.85 8.14 29.94
N ALA A 182 -1.69 9.17 29.79
CA ALA A 182 -1.77 10.32 30.67
C ALA A 182 -2.42 9.98 32.04
N ASN A 183 -2.15 10.82 33.04
CA ASN A 183 -2.96 10.85 34.26
C ASN A 183 -4.34 11.42 33.91
N GLY A 184 -5.39 10.92 34.56
CA GLY A 184 -6.76 11.41 34.36
C GLY A 184 -7.47 10.85 33.12
N ALA A 185 -6.78 10.08 32.27
CA ALA A 185 -7.42 9.44 31.13
C ALA A 185 -8.53 8.47 31.58
N ASN A 186 -9.69 8.59 30.95
CA ASN A 186 -10.94 8.01 31.42
C ASN A 186 -11.01 6.47 31.25
N MET A 187 -11.67 5.77 32.19
CA MET A 187 -12.03 4.36 32.02
C MET A 187 -13.41 4.24 31.37
N ILE A 188 -13.48 3.49 30.29
CA ILE A 188 -14.71 3.20 29.54
C ILE A 188 -14.95 1.70 29.44
N ILE A 189 -16.16 1.32 29.07
CA ILE A 189 -16.52 0.01 28.57
C ILE A 189 -16.35 -0.01 27.05
N SER A 190 -15.74 -1.07 26.50
CA SER A 190 -15.44 -1.20 25.06
C SER A 190 -15.34 -2.68 24.68
N LYS A 191 -15.59 -2.99 23.40
CA LYS A 191 -15.59 -4.32 22.78
C LYS A 191 -14.25 -5.03 23.03
N LEU A 192 -14.29 -6.29 23.43
CA LEU A 192 -13.14 -7.06 23.88
C LEU A 192 -12.19 -7.41 22.72
N THR A 193 -10.93 -7.02 22.85
CA THR A 193 -9.84 -7.27 21.89
C THR A 193 -8.57 -7.75 22.62
N ASN A 194 -7.55 -8.18 21.87
CA ASN A 194 -6.25 -8.56 22.43
C ASN A 194 -5.37 -7.37 22.90
N SER A 195 -5.90 -6.13 22.86
CA SER A 195 -5.14 -4.90 23.06
C SER A 195 -4.65 -4.67 24.50
N LEU A 196 -3.44 -4.10 24.63
CA LEU A 196 -2.86 -3.72 25.92
C LEU A 196 -3.70 -2.69 26.70
N LYS A 197 -4.52 -1.88 26.02
CA LYS A 197 -5.42 -0.90 26.66
C LYS A 197 -6.52 -1.52 27.51
N GLN A 198 -6.77 -2.83 27.38
CA GLN A 198 -7.83 -3.59 28.06
C GLN A 198 -7.30 -4.62 29.07
N LYS A 199 -5.97 -4.73 29.20
CA LYS A 199 -5.30 -5.73 30.05
C LYS A 199 -4.79 -5.09 31.33
N PHE A 200 -5.25 -5.60 32.48
CA PHE A 200 -4.92 -5.06 33.80
C PHE A 200 -4.20 -6.11 34.64
N MET A 201 -2.95 -5.82 34.99
CA MET A 201 -2.18 -6.59 35.98
C MET A 201 -2.78 -6.34 37.37
N CYS A 202 -3.14 -7.41 38.07
CA CYS A 202 -3.72 -7.36 39.39
C CYS A 202 -2.63 -7.56 40.45
N ARG A 203 -2.37 -6.54 41.28
CA ARG A 203 -1.40 -6.64 42.39
C ARG A 203 -2.12 -6.67 43.74
N LYS A 204 -1.95 -7.73 44.51
CA LYS A 204 -2.49 -7.88 45.87
C LYS A 204 -1.55 -7.19 46.87
N LEU A 205 -2.11 -6.44 47.79
CA LEU A 205 -1.41 -5.77 48.89
C LEU A 205 -1.52 -6.61 50.17
N SER A 206 -0.69 -6.30 51.17
CA SER A 206 -0.67 -6.99 52.47
C SER A 206 -1.95 -6.81 53.28
N ASP A 207 -2.73 -5.74 53.03
CA ASP A 207 -4.07 -5.52 53.60
C ASP A 207 -5.17 -6.35 52.90
N GLY A 208 -4.81 -7.19 51.93
CA GLY A 208 -5.74 -8.01 51.15
C GLY A 208 -6.50 -7.27 50.06
N THR A 209 -6.29 -5.96 49.87
CA THR A 209 -6.82 -5.20 48.73
C THR A 209 -5.97 -5.39 47.48
N PHE A 210 -6.48 -4.96 46.34
CA PHE A 210 -5.87 -5.09 45.03
C PHE A 210 -5.71 -3.75 44.33
N VAL A 211 -4.69 -3.66 43.47
CA VAL A 211 -4.44 -2.56 42.54
C VAL A 211 -4.52 -3.12 41.13
N PHE A 212 -5.37 -2.52 40.28
CA PHE A 212 -5.51 -2.90 38.87
C PHE A 212 -4.71 -1.94 38.00
N THR A 213 -3.54 -2.39 37.52
CA THR A 213 -2.60 -1.58 36.74
C THR A 213 -2.71 -1.92 35.26
N ASN A 214 -3.04 -0.95 34.41
CA ASN A 214 -3.16 -1.16 32.97
C ASN A 214 -1.79 -1.47 32.32
N LEU A 215 -1.72 -2.42 31.40
CA LEU A 215 -0.46 -2.82 30.77
C LEU A 215 0.06 -1.85 29.69
N HIS A 216 -0.78 -0.98 29.11
CA HIS A 216 -0.33 0.02 28.15
C HIS A 216 0.30 1.23 28.85
N SER A 217 -0.40 1.83 29.83
CA SER A 217 0.08 3.01 30.55
C SER A 217 0.99 2.68 31.75
N GLY A 218 0.75 1.56 32.42
CA GLY A 218 1.29 1.24 33.75
C GLY A 218 0.67 2.05 34.90
N LYS A 219 -0.44 2.76 34.67
CA LYS A 219 -1.21 3.47 35.70
C LYS A 219 -2.32 2.60 36.27
N ALA A 220 -2.80 2.94 37.47
CA ALA A 220 -3.83 2.18 38.17
C ALA A 220 -5.23 2.79 38.03
N ILE A 221 -6.27 1.95 37.98
CA ILE A 221 -7.67 2.39 38.05
C ILE A 221 -7.92 3.04 39.42
N ARG A 222 -8.46 4.27 39.41
CA ARG A 222 -8.62 5.13 40.59
C ARG A 222 -9.92 5.93 40.53
N ILE A 223 -10.54 6.18 41.69
CA ILE A 223 -11.66 7.15 41.82
C ILE A 223 -11.14 8.59 41.68
N GLU A 224 -11.79 9.37 40.82
CA GLU A 224 -11.58 10.80 40.67
C GLU A 224 -11.83 11.59 41.96
N GLY A 225 -11.11 12.69 42.17
CA GLY A 225 -11.22 13.51 43.40
C GLY A 225 -10.92 12.78 44.72
N ASN A 226 -10.39 11.54 44.68
CA ASN A 226 -10.12 10.71 45.86
C ASN A 226 -11.34 10.48 46.79
N THR A 227 -12.57 10.62 46.28
CA THR A 227 -13.79 10.71 47.12
C THR A 227 -14.85 9.72 46.66
N ALA A 228 -15.23 8.78 47.53
CA ALA A 228 -16.21 7.74 47.21
C ALA A 228 -17.66 8.22 47.41
N LYS A 229 -18.21 8.88 46.39
CA LYS A 229 -19.63 9.25 46.25
C LYS A 229 -20.24 8.57 45.02
N ASN A 230 -21.58 8.54 44.94
CA ASN A 230 -22.27 8.13 43.72
C ASN A 230 -21.84 8.99 42.53
N TYR A 231 -21.73 8.37 41.36
CA TYR A 231 -21.30 8.99 40.10
C TYR A 231 -19.88 9.59 40.13
N ALA A 232 -19.04 9.21 41.10
CA ALA A 232 -17.62 9.55 41.05
C ALA A 232 -16.95 8.73 39.94
N ASN A 233 -16.24 9.41 39.05
CA ASN A 233 -15.68 8.83 37.84
C ASN A 233 -14.51 7.85 38.12
N LEU A 234 -14.27 6.90 37.22
CA LEU A 234 -13.06 6.06 37.22
C LEU A 234 -12.12 6.44 36.08
N TRP A 235 -10.90 6.79 36.45
CA TRP A 235 -9.81 7.14 35.54
C TRP A 235 -8.53 6.36 35.88
N GLN A 236 -7.49 6.48 35.06
CA GLN A 236 -6.16 6.00 35.42
C GLN A 236 -5.30 7.09 36.06
N TYR A 237 -4.52 6.73 37.08
CA TYR A 237 -3.55 7.63 37.71
C TYR A 237 -2.31 6.87 38.20
N GLU A 238 -1.18 7.56 38.39
CA GLU A 238 0.00 7.01 39.07
C GLU A 238 -0.35 6.57 40.52
N PHE A 239 0.16 5.41 40.95
CA PHE A 239 -0.27 4.79 42.21
C PHE A 239 0.76 4.96 43.34
N SER A 240 0.59 6.02 44.12
CA SER A 240 1.36 6.30 45.35
C SER A 240 0.84 5.60 46.61
N GLY A 241 -0.05 4.60 46.48
CA GLY A 241 -0.66 3.90 47.63
C GLY A 241 -2.03 4.41 48.08
N ALA A 242 -2.60 5.43 47.42
CA ALA A 242 -3.87 6.07 47.79
C ALA A 242 -5.07 5.08 47.87
N ARG A 243 -5.95 5.26 48.86
CA ARG A 243 -7.15 4.40 49.07
C ARG A 243 -8.11 4.39 47.87
N SER A 244 -8.17 5.47 47.09
CA SER A 244 -8.97 5.57 45.85
C SER A 244 -8.52 4.63 44.72
N GLY A 245 -7.33 4.04 44.80
CA GLY A 245 -6.82 3.03 43.84
C GLY A 245 -6.68 1.63 44.45
N ARG A 246 -7.25 1.39 45.63
CA ARG A 246 -7.28 0.08 46.30
C ARG A 246 -8.68 -0.50 46.26
N TRP A 247 -8.78 -1.76 45.85
CA TRP A 247 -10.03 -2.40 45.45
C TRP A 247 -10.17 -3.78 46.10
N LYS A 248 -11.41 -4.19 46.41
CA LYS A 248 -11.70 -5.52 46.95
C LYS A 248 -12.75 -6.21 46.06
N PRO A 249 -12.35 -7.15 45.19
CA PRO A 249 -13.29 -8.04 44.50
C PRO A 249 -14.02 -8.91 45.51
N ILE A 250 -15.35 -8.82 45.54
CA ILE A 250 -16.22 -9.63 46.38
C ILE A 250 -17.07 -10.50 45.45
N LYS A 251 -16.97 -11.82 45.61
CA LYS A 251 -17.74 -12.78 44.80
C LYS A 251 -19.23 -12.70 45.14
N ASN A 252 -20.06 -12.76 44.12
CA ASN A 252 -21.52 -12.83 44.19
C ASN A 252 -21.97 -14.31 44.10
N SER A 253 -23.22 -14.61 44.46
CA SER A 253 -23.78 -15.97 44.39
C SER A 253 -23.79 -16.55 42.97
N ASP A 254 -24.03 -15.71 41.96
CA ASP A 254 -23.95 -16.03 40.52
C ASP A 254 -22.52 -16.25 39.99
N GLY A 255 -21.51 -16.19 40.86
CA GLY A 255 -20.10 -16.37 40.50
C GLY A 255 -19.40 -15.15 39.89
N SER A 256 -20.13 -14.05 39.62
CA SER A 256 -19.54 -12.76 39.25
C SER A 256 -18.89 -12.05 40.44
N TYR A 257 -18.31 -10.88 40.21
CA TYR A 257 -17.68 -10.04 41.22
C TYR A 257 -18.26 -8.63 41.22
N ARG A 258 -18.53 -8.09 42.41
CA ARG A 258 -18.60 -6.65 42.64
C ARG A 258 -17.25 -6.14 43.14
N ILE A 259 -16.75 -5.03 42.61
CA ILE A 259 -15.40 -4.52 42.90
C ILE A 259 -15.52 -3.31 43.82
N ALA A 260 -15.39 -3.53 45.14
CA ALA A 260 -15.63 -2.52 46.17
C ALA A 260 -14.41 -1.63 46.43
N SER A 261 -14.65 -0.35 46.74
CA SER A 261 -13.60 0.62 47.04
C SER A 261 -13.08 0.50 48.49
N MET A 262 -11.78 0.69 48.68
CA MET A 262 -11.17 0.83 50.01
C MET A 262 -11.43 2.21 50.66
N LEU A 263 -12.08 3.14 49.97
CA LEU A 263 -12.61 4.37 50.59
C LEU A 263 -13.95 4.11 51.31
N ASN A 264 -14.85 3.36 50.67
CA ASN A 264 -16.14 2.95 51.23
C ASN A 264 -16.55 1.62 50.57
N SER A 265 -16.70 0.55 51.35
CA SER A 265 -17.01 -0.79 50.82
C SER A 265 -18.42 -0.92 50.24
N ASN A 266 -19.31 0.05 50.50
CA ASN A 266 -20.63 0.13 49.89
C ASN A 266 -20.62 0.85 48.53
N ILE A 267 -19.46 1.36 48.08
CA ILE A 267 -19.25 2.00 46.78
C ILE A 267 -18.42 1.05 45.91
N VAL A 268 -18.96 0.67 44.75
CA VAL A 268 -18.41 -0.36 43.85
C VAL A 268 -18.21 0.18 42.42
N PHE A 269 -17.40 -0.50 41.60
CA PHE A 269 -17.41 -0.30 40.14
C PHE A 269 -18.84 -0.41 39.60
N ASP A 270 -19.20 0.50 38.71
CA ASP A 270 -20.54 0.63 38.16
C ASP A 270 -20.44 1.17 36.72
N VAL A 271 -21.17 0.58 35.78
CA VAL A 271 -21.27 1.07 34.39
C VAL A 271 -22.38 2.12 34.31
N TYR A 272 -22.07 3.32 33.82
CA TYR A 272 -23.00 4.45 33.82
C TYR A 272 -24.34 4.12 33.16
N ALA A 273 -25.44 4.45 33.84
CA ALA A 273 -26.82 4.14 33.48
C ALA A 273 -27.10 2.64 33.20
N GLY A 274 -26.18 1.72 33.52
CA GLY A 274 -26.26 0.31 33.14
C GLY A 274 -26.03 0.03 31.65
N SER A 275 -25.61 1.03 30.87
CA SER A 275 -25.36 0.92 29.43
C SER A 275 -24.09 0.10 29.18
N ILE A 276 -24.22 -1.20 28.90
CA ILE A 276 -23.07 -2.05 28.54
C ILE A 276 -22.91 -2.01 27.00
N ALA A 277 -22.41 -0.87 26.52
CA ALA A 277 -22.17 -0.57 25.11
C ALA A 277 -20.78 0.08 24.91
N GLU A 278 -20.39 0.30 23.66
CA GLU A 278 -19.12 0.93 23.30
C GLU A 278 -19.02 2.35 23.89
N ASN A 279 -17.83 2.70 24.37
CA ASN A 279 -17.49 3.99 25.02
C ASN A 279 -18.31 4.34 26.28
N SER A 280 -19.20 3.47 26.78
CA SER A 280 -20.02 3.76 27.96
C SER A 280 -19.15 3.95 29.21
N ASN A 281 -19.42 5.00 30.00
CA ASN A 281 -18.51 5.40 31.07
C ASN A 281 -18.44 4.40 32.23
N LEU A 282 -17.25 4.20 32.80
CA LEU A 282 -17.08 3.46 34.04
C LEU A 282 -16.95 4.43 35.22
N GLN A 283 -17.77 4.23 36.24
CA GLN A 283 -17.86 5.07 37.43
C GLN A 283 -17.83 4.22 38.70
N VAL A 284 -18.06 4.85 39.87
CA VAL A 284 -18.49 4.14 41.07
C VAL A 284 -19.86 4.60 41.57
N TYR A 285 -20.62 3.65 42.12
CA TYR A 285 -21.96 3.87 42.65
C TYR A 285 -22.21 3.01 43.89
N LYS A 286 -23.26 3.31 44.65
CA LYS A 286 -23.72 2.51 45.79
C LYS A 286 -24.08 1.09 45.32
N SER A 287 -23.60 0.08 46.04
CA SER A 287 -23.89 -1.33 45.78
C SER A 287 -25.40 -1.58 45.73
N ASN A 288 -25.92 -1.86 44.54
CA ASN A 288 -27.35 -2.03 44.22
C ASN A 288 -27.67 -3.41 43.60
N ASN A 289 -26.66 -4.27 43.40
CA ASN A 289 -26.77 -5.64 42.84
C ASN A 289 -27.28 -5.72 41.38
N THR A 290 -27.34 -4.60 40.66
CA THR A 290 -27.70 -4.58 39.23
C THR A 290 -26.60 -5.18 38.33
N ALA A 291 -26.94 -5.46 37.07
CA ALA A 291 -25.98 -5.92 36.06
C ALA A 291 -24.77 -4.98 35.89
N ALA A 292 -24.98 -3.66 36.04
CA ALA A 292 -23.96 -2.62 35.92
C ALA A 292 -22.76 -2.78 36.87
N GLN A 293 -22.94 -3.54 37.96
CA GLN A 293 -21.96 -3.69 39.04
C GLN A 293 -21.33 -5.09 39.10
N LYS A 294 -21.63 -5.95 38.11
CA LYS A 294 -21.19 -7.35 38.05
C LYS A 294 -20.13 -7.53 36.97
N PHE A 295 -18.95 -7.97 37.38
CA PHE A 295 -17.79 -8.18 36.52
C PHE A 295 -17.26 -9.60 36.62
N ILE A 296 -16.56 -10.08 35.60
CA ILE A 296 -15.81 -11.34 35.60
C ILE A 296 -14.37 -11.11 35.17
N PHE A 297 -13.45 -11.92 35.70
CA PHE A 297 -12.04 -11.84 35.39
C PHE A 297 -11.66 -12.98 34.45
N THR A 298 -11.21 -12.65 33.24
CA THR A 298 -10.62 -13.63 32.29
C THR A 298 -9.11 -13.42 32.29
N GLU A 299 -8.33 -14.47 32.54
CA GLU A 299 -6.86 -14.34 32.56
C GLU A 299 -6.37 -14.00 31.14
N ALA A 300 -5.51 -12.98 31.05
CA ALA A 300 -5.00 -12.47 29.79
C ALA A 300 -3.51 -12.83 29.65
N PRO A 301 -3.07 -13.36 28.49
CA PRO A 301 -1.68 -13.73 28.28
C PRO A 301 -0.75 -12.51 28.35
N ILE A 302 0.30 -12.65 29.14
CA ILE A 302 1.40 -11.69 29.23
C ILE A 302 2.46 -11.98 28.14
N PRO A 303 3.08 -10.95 27.54
CA PRO A 303 4.22 -11.20 26.66
C PRO A 303 5.39 -11.78 27.44
N ASN A 304 5.98 -12.87 26.93
CA ASN A 304 7.18 -13.45 27.51
C ASN A 304 8.41 -12.58 27.20
N TYR A 305 9.15 -12.20 28.23
CA TYR A 305 10.38 -11.41 28.15
C TYR A 305 11.62 -12.16 28.64
N ALA A 306 11.52 -13.48 28.84
CA ALA A 306 12.65 -14.30 29.27
C ALA A 306 13.78 -14.37 28.22
N GLY A 307 14.99 -14.70 28.67
CA GLY A 307 16.20 -14.79 27.85
C GLY A 307 17.15 -13.61 28.07
N ASP A 308 18.24 -13.58 27.30
CA ASP A 308 19.30 -12.58 27.46
C ASP A 308 18.86 -11.17 27.01
N ILE A 309 19.05 -10.20 27.90
CA ILE A 309 18.85 -8.78 27.63
C ILE A 309 20.11 -7.97 27.92
N GLN A 310 20.32 -6.91 27.17
CA GLN A 310 21.26 -5.85 27.50
C GLN A 310 20.49 -4.55 27.67
N MET A 311 20.33 -4.11 28.91
CA MET A 311 19.58 -2.91 29.25
C MET A 311 20.40 -1.66 28.90
N ARG A 312 20.01 -0.92 27.85
CA ARG A 312 20.69 0.30 27.38
C ARG A 312 19.74 1.49 27.41
N PRO A 313 19.97 2.55 28.21
CA PRO A 313 19.06 3.68 28.29
C PRO A 313 18.89 4.36 26.93
N THR A 314 17.70 4.83 26.62
CA THR A 314 17.40 5.46 25.33
C THR A 314 18.11 6.80 25.12
N ASN A 315 18.49 7.50 26.19
CA ASN A 315 19.37 8.67 26.12
C ASN A 315 20.88 8.32 26.10
N ALA A 316 21.25 7.05 26.29
CA ALA A 316 22.64 6.60 26.45
C ALA A 316 22.88 5.26 25.73
N LEU A 317 22.45 5.13 24.46
CA LEU A 317 22.40 3.86 23.72
C LEU A 317 23.76 3.17 23.49
N THR A 318 24.88 3.87 23.65
CA THR A 318 26.25 3.32 23.64
C THR A 318 26.72 2.84 25.01
N LYS A 319 25.88 2.97 26.05
CA LYS A 319 26.09 2.46 27.41
C LYS A 319 25.09 1.36 27.72
N CYS A 320 25.41 0.55 28.72
CA CYS A 320 24.58 -0.52 29.26
C CYS A 320 24.66 -0.56 30.78
N VAL A 321 23.60 -1.07 31.41
CA VAL A 321 23.54 -1.37 32.84
C VAL A 321 24.46 -2.56 33.15
N ALA A 322 25.42 -2.41 34.06
CA ALA A 322 26.35 -3.47 34.45
C ALA A 322 26.89 -3.28 35.88
N PRO A 323 27.41 -4.33 36.55
CA PRO A 323 28.08 -4.20 37.84
C PRO A 323 29.29 -3.27 37.78
N ALA A 324 29.43 -2.41 38.78
CA ALA A 324 30.51 -1.43 38.86
C ALA A 324 31.88 -2.11 38.81
N LYS A 325 32.77 -1.57 37.95
CA LYS A 325 34.12 -2.11 37.68
C LYS A 325 34.17 -3.61 37.34
N ASN A 326 33.08 -4.20 36.81
CA ASN A 326 32.93 -5.65 36.60
C ASN A 326 33.07 -6.49 37.88
N SER A 327 32.63 -5.95 39.03
CA SER A 327 32.66 -6.65 40.31
C SER A 327 31.86 -7.96 40.29
N LYS A 328 32.34 -8.96 41.03
CA LYS A 328 31.61 -10.20 41.35
C LYS A 328 31.17 -10.26 42.82
N ALA A 329 31.26 -9.15 43.57
CA ALA A 329 30.83 -9.08 44.96
C ALA A 329 29.32 -8.82 45.07
N SER A 330 28.67 -9.46 46.04
CA SER A 330 27.30 -9.15 46.46
C SER A 330 27.29 -7.79 47.16
N GLY A 331 26.28 -6.96 46.90
CA GLY A 331 26.20 -5.57 47.35
C GLY A 331 26.97 -4.58 46.47
N ALA A 332 27.59 -5.00 45.36
CA ALA A 332 28.25 -4.08 44.45
C ALA A 332 27.25 -3.25 43.64
N ASP A 333 27.50 -1.94 43.54
CA ASP A 333 26.73 -0.98 42.75
C ASP A 333 26.53 -1.42 41.30
N ILE A 334 25.40 -1.00 40.72
CA ILE A 334 25.14 -1.07 39.29
C ILE A 334 25.32 0.32 38.67
N GLN A 335 25.99 0.38 37.51
CA GLN A 335 26.30 1.61 36.81
C GLN A 335 26.12 1.47 35.29
N LEU A 336 26.16 2.60 34.57
CA LEU A 336 26.38 2.62 33.13
C LEU A 336 27.83 2.28 32.79
N THR A 337 28.03 1.39 31.82
CA THR A 337 29.32 0.98 31.26
C THR A 337 29.24 0.97 29.73
N ASN A 338 30.34 1.21 29.01
CA ASN A 338 30.36 1.17 27.54
C ASN A 338 29.84 -0.19 27.02
N ALA A 339 28.83 -0.17 26.16
CA ALA A 339 28.17 -1.37 25.68
C ALA A 339 29.06 -2.18 24.72
N ASN A 340 29.07 -3.50 24.92
CA ASN A 340 29.62 -4.51 24.02
C ASN A 340 29.01 -5.88 24.39
N ASN A 341 29.42 -6.94 23.70
CA ASN A 341 28.74 -8.25 23.77
C ASN A 341 29.35 -9.24 24.76
N LYS A 342 30.20 -8.79 25.69
CA LYS A 342 30.64 -9.60 26.83
C LYS A 342 29.48 -9.87 27.80
N ASP A 343 29.41 -11.07 28.36
CA ASP A 343 28.26 -11.54 29.15
C ASP A 343 28.11 -10.81 30.50
N ASN A 344 29.14 -10.12 30.99
CA ASN A 344 29.03 -9.27 32.19
C ASN A 344 28.20 -8.00 31.96
N LEU A 345 27.98 -7.63 30.69
CA LEU A 345 27.12 -6.53 30.26
C LEU A 345 25.73 -7.03 29.84
N LYS A 346 25.35 -8.26 30.20
CA LYS A 346 24.05 -8.88 29.91
C LYS A 346 23.41 -9.42 31.18
N TYR A 347 22.09 -9.43 31.19
CA TYR A 347 21.30 -10.10 32.21
C TYR A 347 20.37 -11.10 31.51
N THR A 348 20.33 -12.34 31.96
CA THR A 348 19.28 -13.27 31.59
C THR A 348 18.03 -12.95 32.41
N ALA A 349 16.97 -12.51 31.75
CA ALA A 349 15.66 -12.38 32.38
C ALA A 349 15.07 -13.78 32.57
N VAL A 350 14.86 -14.18 33.82
CA VAL A 350 14.27 -15.48 34.18
C VAL A 350 12.87 -15.22 34.71
N HIS A 351 11.84 -15.67 34.01
CA HIS A 351 10.46 -15.61 34.51
C HIS A 351 10.36 -16.36 35.85
N TYR A 352 9.69 -15.77 36.83
CA TYR A 352 9.57 -16.33 38.17
C TYR A 352 8.12 -16.67 38.51
N VAL A 353 7.29 -15.66 38.78
CA VAL A 353 5.87 -15.85 39.06
C VAL A 353 5.07 -14.67 38.52
N ALA A 354 3.95 -14.96 37.88
CA ALA A 354 2.88 -14.00 37.56
C ALA A 354 3.41 -12.63 37.06
N GLY A 355 4.10 -12.63 35.91
CA GLY A 355 4.58 -11.40 35.25
C GLY A 355 5.89 -10.82 35.80
N TYR A 356 6.41 -11.32 36.92
CA TYR A 356 7.69 -10.88 37.49
C TYR A 356 8.86 -11.76 37.05
N TYR A 357 9.99 -11.09 36.78
CA TYR A 357 11.24 -11.68 36.32
C TYR A 357 12.36 -11.41 37.34
N ILE A 358 13.29 -12.36 37.47
CA ILE A 358 14.61 -12.12 38.07
C ILE A 358 15.57 -11.75 36.94
N LEU A 359 16.29 -10.64 37.07
CA LEU A 359 17.30 -10.23 36.10
C LEU A 359 18.68 -10.70 36.59
N VAL A 360 19.24 -11.74 35.98
CA VAL A 360 20.45 -12.43 36.46
C VAL A 360 21.65 -12.06 35.59
N ASN A 361 22.70 -11.43 36.13
CA ASN A 361 23.89 -11.09 35.35
C ASN A 361 24.58 -12.36 34.83
N LYS A 362 24.76 -12.44 33.52
CA LYS A 362 25.15 -13.71 32.87
C LYS A 362 26.59 -14.14 33.18
N SER A 363 27.47 -13.22 33.59
CA SER A 363 28.86 -13.55 33.92
C SER A 363 29.10 -14.08 35.33
N ASN A 364 28.14 -13.92 36.25
CA ASN A 364 28.37 -14.19 37.67
C ASN A 364 27.16 -14.76 38.43
N GLY A 365 25.97 -14.87 37.80
CA GLY A 365 24.78 -15.45 38.40
C GLY A 365 24.07 -14.58 39.47
N MET A 366 24.52 -13.35 39.69
CA MET A 366 23.92 -12.43 40.65
C MET A 366 22.67 -11.74 40.10
N ALA A 367 21.69 -11.49 40.97
CA ALA A 367 20.44 -10.84 40.61
C ALA A 367 20.53 -9.31 40.76
N LEU A 368 19.98 -8.57 39.79
CA LEU A 368 19.73 -7.14 39.90
C LEU A 368 18.76 -6.90 41.07
N THR A 369 19.18 -6.13 42.06
CA THR A 369 18.50 -6.02 43.35
C THR A 369 18.31 -4.56 43.74
N VAL A 370 17.10 -4.18 44.17
CA VAL A 370 16.92 -2.91 44.88
C VAL A 370 17.46 -3.07 46.30
N GLU A 371 18.43 -2.23 46.64
CA GLU A 371 19.16 -2.27 47.90
C GLU A 371 18.23 -2.15 49.11
N ASN A 372 18.52 -2.87 50.20
CA ASN A 372 17.78 -2.81 51.47
C ASN A 372 16.26 -3.03 51.36
N ASN A 373 15.79 -3.70 50.29
CA ASN A 373 14.36 -3.85 49.95
C ASN A 373 13.61 -2.51 49.81
N GLY A 374 14.33 -1.48 49.35
CA GLY A 374 13.81 -0.12 49.18
C GLY A 374 12.60 -0.03 48.23
N SER A 375 11.61 0.76 48.64
CA SER A 375 10.36 1.00 47.90
C SER A 375 10.09 2.47 47.58
N LYS A 376 11.05 3.36 47.88
CA LYS A 376 10.97 4.81 47.69
C LYS A 376 11.77 5.26 46.46
N SER A 377 11.46 6.44 45.96
CA SER A 377 12.23 7.09 44.91
C SER A 377 13.62 7.49 45.45
N GLY A 378 14.69 7.15 44.73
CA GLY A 378 16.08 7.42 45.09
C GLY A 378 16.85 6.21 45.64
N CYS A 379 16.22 5.06 45.90
CA CYS A 379 16.92 3.87 46.40
C CYS A 379 17.93 3.33 45.38
N ASN A 380 19.05 2.81 45.89
CA ASN A 380 20.17 2.29 45.09
C ASN A 380 19.81 0.95 44.41
N VAL A 381 20.54 0.60 43.35
CA VAL A 381 20.44 -0.71 42.69
C VAL A 381 21.82 -1.37 42.68
N VAL A 382 21.88 -2.55 43.27
CA VAL A 382 23.08 -3.37 43.47
C VAL A 382 22.89 -4.74 42.81
N GLN A 383 23.96 -5.52 42.68
CA GLN A 383 23.83 -6.97 42.47
C GLN A 383 23.87 -7.72 43.80
N GLU A 384 23.14 -8.82 43.94
CA GLU A 384 23.26 -9.73 45.09
C GLU A 384 23.21 -11.21 44.67
N LYS A 385 23.62 -12.11 45.57
CA LYS A 385 23.34 -13.55 45.43
C LYS A 385 21.84 -13.77 45.17
N ARG A 386 21.52 -14.53 44.11
CA ARG A 386 20.13 -14.82 43.74
C ARG A 386 19.45 -15.64 44.85
N THR A 387 18.41 -15.04 45.45
CA THR A 387 17.52 -15.64 46.46
C THR A 387 16.05 -15.55 46.06
N ASN A 388 15.75 -14.91 44.93
CA ASN A 388 14.40 -14.62 44.43
C ASN A 388 13.55 -13.75 45.40
N LYS A 389 14.17 -13.06 46.38
CA LYS A 389 13.47 -12.15 47.32
C LYS A 389 12.73 -11.01 46.61
N PHE A 390 11.78 -10.36 47.29
CA PHE A 390 10.92 -9.32 46.70
C PHE A 390 11.69 -8.19 45.97
N SER A 391 12.87 -7.79 46.47
CA SER A 391 13.68 -6.75 45.82
C SER A 391 14.53 -7.20 44.63
N GLN A 392 14.53 -8.50 44.31
CA GLN A 392 15.14 -9.08 43.11
C GLN A 392 14.13 -9.29 41.96
N GLN A 393 12.86 -8.96 42.19
CA GLN A 393 11.75 -9.23 41.26
C GLN A 393 11.32 -7.96 40.53
N TRP A 394 11.35 -8.02 39.20
CA TRP A 394 11.11 -6.89 38.31
C TRP A 394 9.96 -7.18 37.34
N LEU A 395 9.02 -6.25 37.23
CA LEU A 395 8.07 -6.17 36.12
C LEU A 395 8.78 -5.54 34.92
N ILE A 396 8.64 -6.16 33.75
CA ILE A 396 9.15 -5.65 32.47
C ILE A 396 7.96 -5.08 31.69
N ARG A 397 7.91 -3.76 31.52
CA ARG A 397 6.86 -3.06 30.75
C ARG A 397 7.42 -2.66 29.38
N ARG A 398 6.78 -3.10 28.28
CA ARG A 398 7.11 -2.72 26.89
C ARG A 398 6.24 -1.56 26.42
N TYR A 399 6.80 -0.69 25.60
CA TYR A 399 6.12 0.42 24.92
C TYR A 399 5.92 0.17 23.42
N SER A 400 5.01 0.94 22.82
CA SER A 400 4.72 0.95 21.37
C SER A 400 5.92 1.35 20.51
N ASP A 401 6.83 2.17 21.04
CA ASP A 401 8.12 2.53 20.40
C ASP A 401 9.20 1.42 20.49
N GLY A 402 8.85 0.24 21.00
CA GLY A 402 9.77 -0.90 21.17
C GLY A 402 10.70 -0.79 22.37
N THR A 403 10.58 0.23 23.21
CA THR A 403 11.39 0.40 24.43
C THR A 403 10.77 -0.30 25.64
N PHE A 404 11.54 -0.41 26.72
CA PHE A 404 11.22 -1.16 27.94
C PHE A 404 11.49 -0.32 29.20
N ALA A 405 10.72 -0.57 30.27
CA ALA A 405 11.02 -0.08 31.62
C ALA A 405 11.01 -1.26 32.61
N TYR A 406 11.89 -1.19 33.60
CA TYR A 406 12.04 -2.20 34.66
C TYR A 406 11.57 -1.62 35.99
N LEU A 407 10.54 -2.22 36.60
CA LEU A 407 9.87 -1.71 37.80
C LEU A 407 9.92 -2.75 38.92
N PRO A 408 10.38 -2.42 40.14
CA PRO A 408 10.51 -3.42 41.21
C PRO A 408 9.15 -3.83 41.78
N ARG A 409 8.97 -5.11 42.14
CA ARG A 409 7.70 -5.65 42.67
C ARG A 409 7.16 -4.88 43.89
N ALA A 410 8.06 -4.38 44.73
CA ALA A 410 7.71 -3.57 45.90
C ALA A 410 6.94 -2.27 45.54
N ASN A 411 7.30 -1.59 44.44
CA ASN A 411 6.64 -0.36 44.01
C ASN A 411 6.71 -0.18 42.47
N SER A 412 5.56 -0.29 41.80
CA SER A 412 5.44 -0.17 40.35
C SER A 412 5.26 1.26 39.82
N SER A 413 5.34 2.31 40.65
CA SER A 413 5.42 3.72 40.18
C SER A 413 6.84 4.31 40.28
N ILE A 414 7.83 3.49 40.64
CA ILE A 414 9.26 3.79 40.43
C ILE A 414 9.85 2.82 39.39
N SER A 415 10.91 3.23 38.69
CA SER A 415 11.63 2.38 37.72
C SER A 415 13.13 2.51 37.88
N LEU A 416 13.86 1.51 37.39
CA LEU A 416 15.29 1.60 37.10
C LEU A 416 15.58 2.85 36.26
N CYS A 417 16.65 3.57 36.61
CA CYS A 417 16.98 4.88 36.04
C CYS A 417 18.48 5.17 36.18
N ALA A 418 19.11 5.73 35.14
CA ALA A 418 20.44 6.34 35.29
C ALA A 418 20.32 7.61 36.16
N LYS A 419 21.12 7.69 37.25
CA LYS A 419 21.03 8.77 38.24
C LYS A 419 21.23 10.14 37.59
N GLY A 420 20.35 11.09 37.90
CA GLY A 420 20.35 12.45 37.32
C GLY A 420 20.12 12.51 35.80
N GLY A 421 19.77 11.40 35.14
CA GLY A 421 19.72 11.32 33.68
C GLY A 421 21.08 11.16 32.99
N GLY A 422 22.16 10.92 33.74
CA GLY A 422 23.52 10.85 33.21
C GLY A 422 23.71 9.82 32.09
N ILE A 423 24.57 10.17 31.12
CA ILE A 423 24.84 9.39 29.89
C ILE A 423 26.28 8.83 29.82
N SER A 424 27.09 9.11 30.84
CA SER A 424 28.50 8.73 30.92
C SER A 424 28.68 7.31 31.46
N ALA A 425 29.83 6.69 31.17
CA ALA A 425 30.23 5.52 31.93
C ALA A 425 30.51 5.93 33.40
N GLY A 426 30.16 5.08 34.36
CA GLY A 426 30.24 5.38 35.80
C GLY A 426 28.99 6.02 36.41
N THR A 427 27.97 6.40 35.62
CA THR A 427 26.69 6.88 36.19
C THR A 427 25.96 5.74 36.91
N THR A 428 25.78 5.85 38.23
CA THR A 428 25.04 4.88 39.06
C THR A 428 23.60 4.69 38.60
N MET A 429 23.08 3.48 38.77
CA MET A 429 21.67 3.14 38.54
C MET A 429 20.89 3.17 39.85
N ILE A 430 19.73 3.82 39.84
CA ILE A 430 18.81 3.93 40.98
C ILE A 430 17.40 3.50 40.57
N VAL A 431 16.50 3.30 41.54
CA VAL A 431 15.05 3.33 41.27
C VAL A 431 14.48 4.71 41.63
N THR A 432 13.70 5.32 40.72
CA THR A 432 13.15 6.68 40.92
C THR A 432 11.75 6.79 40.30
N THR A 433 10.94 7.77 40.72
CA THR A 433 9.57 7.99 40.21
C THR A 433 9.54 8.00 38.70
N PHE A 434 8.73 7.10 38.11
CA PHE A 434 8.64 6.96 36.67
C PHE A 434 7.99 8.21 36.04
N ARG A 435 8.68 8.79 35.06
CA ARG A 435 8.27 10.00 34.32
C ARG A 435 8.47 9.86 32.80
N ASN A 436 8.60 8.62 32.30
CA ASN A 436 8.82 8.32 30.87
C ASN A 436 10.10 8.94 30.27
N LEU A 437 11.10 9.22 31.10
CA LEU A 437 12.34 9.90 30.70
C LEU A 437 13.30 8.96 29.97
N GLY A 438 14.16 9.50 29.10
CA GLY A 438 15.09 8.70 28.29
C GLY A 438 16.10 7.85 29.08
N CYS A 439 16.35 8.21 30.34
CA CYS A 439 17.17 7.48 31.31
C CYS A 439 16.42 6.34 32.05
N GLN A 440 15.09 6.28 31.92
CA GLN A 440 14.17 5.29 32.51
C GLN A 440 13.61 4.31 31.47
N LYS A 441 13.65 4.69 30.18
CA LYS A 441 13.34 3.81 29.05
C LYS A 441 14.63 3.19 28.52
N PHE A 442 14.59 1.91 28.20
CA PHE A 442 15.73 1.11 27.74
C PHE A 442 15.39 0.38 26.44
N VAL A 443 16.37 0.13 25.59
CA VAL A 443 16.29 -1.00 24.65
C VAL A 443 16.80 -2.26 25.34
N LYS A 444 16.27 -3.43 24.95
CA LYS A 444 16.72 -4.74 25.47
C LYS A 444 17.77 -5.45 24.59
N SER A 445 17.96 -4.99 23.35
CA SER A 445 18.77 -5.71 22.36
C SER A 445 20.27 -5.60 22.66
N VAL A 446 20.96 -6.69 22.37
CA VAL A 446 22.43 -6.81 22.30
C VAL A 446 23.04 -5.66 21.48
N TYR A 447 24.25 -5.22 21.84
CA TYR A 447 24.97 -4.15 21.14
C TYR A 447 25.70 -4.70 19.91
N THR A 448 25.03 -4.66 18.75
CA THR A 448 25.69 -4.83 17.46
C THR A 448 26.31 -3.47 17.06
N PRO A 449 27.64 -3.37 16.89
CA PRO A 449 28.27 -2.16 16.36
C PRO A 449 27.81 -1.89 14.91
N ASP A 450 27.69 -2.97 14.14
CA ASP A 450 27.67 -2.97 12.67
C ASP A 450 26.26 -2.80 12.08
N PHE A 451 25.52 -1.81 12.59
CA PHE A 451 24.20 -1.45 12.02
C PHE A 451 24.31 -0.83 10.62
N VAL A 452 25.47 -0.28 10.23
CA VAL A 452 25.69 0.30 8.90
C VAL A 452 26.19 -0.79 7.95
N PRO A 453 25.51 -1.09 6.84
CA PRO A 453 25.97 -2.12 5.90
C PRO A 453 27.32 -1.75 5.26
N THR A 454 28.23 -2.72 5.20
CA THR A 454 29.59 -2.56 4.64
C THR A 454 29.66 -2.71 3.11
N ASN A 455 28.61 -3.32 2.52
CA ASN A 455 28.42 -3.42 1.08
C ASN A 455 27.82 -2.12 0.52
N ALA A 456 27.88 -1.94 -0.81
CA ALA A 456 27.11 -0.90 -1.46
C ALA A 456 25.60 -1.12 -1.25
N VAL A 457 24.88 -0.04 -0.96
CA VAL A 457 23.44 -0.01 -0.66
C VAL A 457 22.70 1.01 -1.50
N TYR A 458 21.42 0.73 -1.74
CA TYR A 458 20.41 1.73 -2.05
C TYR A 458 19.94 2.38 -0.75
N ILE A 459 19.73 3.70 -0.79
CA ILE A 459 19.27 4.48 0.36
C ILE A 459 17.81 4.89 0.06
N ARG A 460 16.86 4.01 0.42
CA ARG A 460 15.40 4.18 0.22
C ARG A 460 14.84 5.22 1.17
N ASN A 461 13.95 6.10 0.73
CA ASN A 461 13.27 7.03 1.65
C ASN A 461 12.19 6.30 2.49
N VAL A 462 11.80 6.85 3.65
CA VAL A 462 10.71 6.29 4.47
C VAL A 462 9.34 6.88 4.12
N LYS A 463 9.27 8.05 3.48
CA LYS A 463 8.00 8.64 3.01
C LYS A 463 7.40 7.85 1.84
N ASN A 464 8.21 7.59 0.82
CA ASN A 464 7.91 6.69 -0.28
C ASN A 464 9.07 5.71 -0.40
N THR A 465 8.80 4.43 -0.16
CA THR A 465 9.87 3.43 -0.03
C THR A 465 10.49 3.03 -1.35
N ASP A 466 9.76 3.13 -2.46
CA ASP A 466 10.22 2.65 -3.76
C ASP A 466 10.98 3.75 -4.55
N ARG A 467 11.16 4.91 -3.91
CA ARG A 467 12.17 5.94 -4.22
C ARG A 467 13.47 5.73 -3.48
N VAL A 468 14.58 6.09 -4.11
CA VAL A 468 15.95 6.03 -3.56
C VAL A 468 16.69 7.34 -3.83
N LEU A 469 17.76 7.58 -3.06
CA LEU A 469 18.81 8.52 -3.46
C LEU A 469 19.41 8.12 -4.81
N ASP A 470 19.67 9.11 -5.66
CA ASP A 470 20.23 8.98 -7.00
C ASP A 470 21.31 10.07 -7.22
N VAL A 471 22.17 9.85 -8.21
CA VAL A 471 23.14 10.82 -8.73
C VAL A 471 22.57 11.33 -10.05
N SER A 472 22.13 12.58 -10.07
CA SER A 472 21.26 13.11 -11.13
C SER A 472 21.83 12.87 -12.54
N ALA A 473 20.99 12.32 -13.43
CA ALA A 473 21.35 11.89 -14.78
C ALA A 473 22.56 10.94 -14.88
N ALA A 474 22.87 10.19 -13.81
CA ALA A 474 24.07 9.38 -13.64
C ALA A 474 25.41 10.14 -13.82
N GLY A 475 25.40 11.46 -13.57
CA GLY A 475 26.57 12.34 -13.75
C GLY A 475 27.77 11.98 -12.85
N THR A 476 28.98 12.25 -13.33
CA THR A 476 30.22 11.82 -12.67
C THR A 476 31.12 12.99 -12.23
N ALA A 477 30.69 14.24 -12.39
CA ALA A 477 31.44 15.44 -12.05
C ALA A 477 31.28 15.86 -10.58
N ASP A 478 32.19 16.72 -10.07
CA ASP A 478 31.94 17.48 -8.84
C ASP A 478 30.82 18.51 -9.10
N GLY A 479 29.95 18.72 -8.12
CA GLY A 479 28.74 19.55 -8.28
C GLY A 479 27.56 18.84 -8.96
N THR A 480 27.70 17.56 -9.36
CA THR A 480 26.55 16.77 -9.84
C THR A 480 25.52 16.67 -8.71
N ASN A 481 24.26 16.99 -9.00
CA ASN A 481 23.21 17.02 -7.98
C ASN A 481 22.93 15.63 -7.41
N ILE A 482 22.59 15.57 -6.12
CA ILE A 482 22.03 14.37 -5.48
C ILE A 482 20.54 14.61 -5.29
N ASP A 483 19.72 13.78 -5.93
CA ASP A 483 18.26 13.86 -5.86
C ASP A 483 17.64 12.54 -5.40
N GLN A 484 16.31 12.51 -5.35
CA GLN A 484 15.53 11.32 -5.11
C GLN A 484 14.84 10.90 -6.42
N TYR A 485 15.17 9.69 -6.88
CA TYR A 485 14.65 9.09 -8.10
C TYR A 485 13.96 7.75 -7.81
N ASP A 486 13.31 7.20 -8.82
CA ASP A 486 12.68 5.88 -8.75
C ASP A 486 13.70 4.75 -8.78
N TRP A 487 13.53 3.69 -7.97
CA TRP A 487 14.50 2.60 -7.91
C TRP A 487 14.62 1.87 -9.28
N ASN A 488 15.64 2.25 -10.04
CA ASN A 488 15.93 1.84 -11.42
C ASN A 488 17.18 0.94 -11.53
N GLU A 489 17.85 0.70 -10.39
CA GLU A 489 18.94 -0.27 -10.20
C GLU A 489 20.27 0.08 -10.89
N THR A 490 20.38 1.27 -11.47
CA THR A 490 21.62 1.78 -12.06
C THR A 490 22.73 1.95 -11.00
N ALA A 491 23.96 2.19 -11.45
CA ALA A 491 25.08 2.47 -10.53
C ALA A 491 24.95 3.83 -9.80
N ALA A 492 24.15 4.76 -10.33
CA ALA A 492 23.88 6.07 -9.74
C ALA A 492 23.18 5.97 -8.36
N GLN A 493 22.41 4.91 -8.15
CA GLN A 493 21.61 4.68 -6.93
C GLN A 493 22.32 3.86 -5.84
N LYS A 494 23.57 3.45 -6.10
CA LYS A 494 24.33 2.53 -5.23
C LYS A 494 25.45 3.30 -4.53
N PHE A 495 25.38 3.35 -3.20
CA PHE A 495 26.30 4.10 -2.34
C PHE A 495 26.97 3.18 -1.33
N LYS A 496 28.28 3.35 -1.11
CA LYS A 496 29.04 2.64 -0.08
C LYS A 496 29.25 3.57 1.11
N LEU A 497 28.90 3.13 2.32
CA LEU A 497 29.14 3.88 3.55
C LEU A 497 30.44 3.38 4.19
N GLU A 498 31.44 4.24 4.27
CA GLU A 498 32.80 3.86 4.68
C GLU A 498 33.23 4.65 5.92
N PRO A 499 33.61 3.99 7.03
CA PRO A 499 33.95 4.67 8.26
C PRO A 499 35.28 5.44 8.15
N VAL A 500 35.32 6.60 8.79
CA VAL A 500 36.43 7.56 8.79
C VAL A 500 36.70 8.01 10.22
N ALA A 501 37.96 7.98 10.63
CA ALA A 501 38.40 8.63 11.87
C ALA A 501 38.49 10.14 11.66
N TYR A 502 37.75 10.93 12.45
CA TYR A 502 37.74 12.39 12.36
C TYR A 502 37.70 13.05 13.74
N GLY A 503 38.80 13.75 14.07
CA GLY A 503 39.04 14.38 15.37
C GLY A 503 39.16 13.39 16.54
N ASN A 504 39.46 13.91 17.73
CA ASN A 504 39.55 13.13 18.97
C ASN A 504 38.15 12.80 19.55
N THR A 505 37.19 12.41 18.70
CA THR A 505 35.80 12.16 19.07
C THR A 505 35.51 10.67 19.23
N THR A 506 34.53 10.32 20.05
CA THR A 506 34.10 8.92 20.28
C THR A 506 33.02 8.44 19.29
N ASN A 507 32.73 9.23 18.26
CA ASN A 507 31.78 8.90 17.19
C ASN A 507 32.53 8.41 15.95
N THR A 508 32.05 7.34 15.33
CA THR A 508 32.49 6.94 13.98
C THR A 508 31.75 7.78 12.95
N TRP A 509 32.49 8.57 12.17
CA TRP A 509 31.96 9.28 11.01
C TRP A 509 32.07 8.41 9.76
N TYR A 510 31.29 8.71 8.73
CA TYR A 510 31.27 7.97 7.48
C TYR A 510 31.36 8.92 6.29
N LYS A 511 32.14 8.56 5.27
CA LYS A 511 31.95 9.09 3.92
C LYS A 511 30.95 8.19 3.19
N ILE A 512 30.07 8.79 2.39
CA ILE A 512 29.06 8.08 1.60
C ILE A 512 29.46 8.22 0.14
N THR A 513 30.03 7.16 -0.44
CA THR A 513 30.65 7.15 -1.77
C THR A 513 29.69 6.58 -2.81
N ALA A 514 29.35 7.36 -3.84
CA ALA A 514 28.57 6.90 -4.98
C ALA A 514 29.41 5.94 -5.86
N THR A 515 28.89 4.74 -6.12
CA THR A 515 29.68 3.69 -6.79
C THR A 515 29.90 3.92 -8.28
N ALA A 516 29.03 4.68 -8.95
CA ALA A 516 29.21 5.06 -10.37
C ALA A 516 30.42 5.97 -10.62
N SER A 517 30.78 6.84 -9.66
CA SER A 517 31.75 7.92 -9.86
C SER A 517 32.94 7.89 -8.89
N GLY A 518 32.86 7.12 -7.81
CA GLY A 518 33.86 7.13 -6.72
C GLY A 518 33.85 8.41 -5.86
N LYS A 519 33.01 9.39 -6.18
CA LYS A 519 32.84 10.64 -5.43
C LYS A 519 31.92 10.46 -4.23
N CYS A 520 31.95 11.38 -3.27
CA CYS A 520 31.14 11.29 -2.06
C CYS A 520 30.05 12.36 -1.97
N LEU A 521 28.98 12.07 -1.22
CA LEU A 521 27.97 13.05 -0.85
C LEU A 521 28.60 14.19 -0.06
N GLN A 522 28.46 15.40 -0.60
CA GLN A 522 28.97 16.66 -0.09
C GLN A 522 27.82 17.63 0.14
N VAL A 523 27.89 18.44 1.20
CA VAL A 523 27.04 19.64 1.35
C VAL A 523 27.61 20.76 0.50
N ALA A 524 26.80 21.29 -0.42
CA ALA A 524 27.23 22.27 -1.41
C ALA A 524 27.86 23.53 -0.79
N GLY A 525 29.01 23.92 -1.34
CA GLY A 525 29.82 25.04 -0.83
C GLY A 525 30.33 24.90 0.61
N GLY A 526 30.09 23.76 1.28
CA GLY A 526 30.32 23.61 2.72
C GLY A 526 29.37 24.43 3.59
N SER A 527 28.17 24.76 3.11
CA SER A 527 27.18 25.57 3.82
C SER A 527 26.57 24.83 5.03
N ALA A 528 26.70 25.39 6.23
CA ALA A 528 26.15 24.82 7.46
C ALA A 528 24.66 25.17 7.73
N HIS A 529 24.00 25.78 6.74
CA HIS A 529 22.64 26.32 6.83
C HIS A 529 21.57 25.32 6.40
N GLU A 530 20.33 25.59 6.83
CA GLU A 530 19.16 24.82 6.42
C GLU A 530 18.91 24.96 4.92
N HIS A 531 18.44 23.89 4.30
CA HIS A 531 18.21 23.76 2.85
C HIS A 531 19.47 23.83 1.96
N ALA A 532 20.67 23.81 2.52
CA ALA A 532 21.91 23.62 1.75
C ALA A 532 21.86 22.32 0.93
N ASN A 533 22.26 22.40 -0.34
CA ASN A 533 22.12 21.31 -1.31
C ASN A 533 23.05 20.12 -1.01
N ILE A 534 22.66 18.90 -1.42
CA ILE A 534 23.57 17.74 -1.45
C ILE A 534 24.04 17.49 -2.90
N GLU A 535 25.34 17.32 -3.07
CA GLU A 535 26.00 17.14 -4.38
C GLU A 535 27.08 16.06 -4.31
N LEU A 536 27.61 15.62 -5.46
CA LEU A 536 28.86 14.88 -5.52
C LEU A 536 30.07 15.82 -5.34
N GLY A 537 31.02 15.40 -4.51
CA GLY A 537 32.33 16.03 -4.39
C GLY A 537 33.47 15.02 -4.32
N THR A 538 34.63 15.40 -4.85
CA THR A 538 35.89 14.68 -4.66
C THR A 538 36.24 14.65 -3.18
N TYR A 539 36.46 13.47 -2.61
CA TYR A 539 36.70 13.32 -1.18
C TYR A 539 37.99 14.02 -0.72
N ARG A 540 37.84 14.94 0.24
CA ARG A 540 38.88 15.78 0.85
C ARG A 540 38.86 15.69 2.39
N GLY A 541 38.00 14.86 2.99
CA GLY A 541 37.92 14.67 4.45
C GLY A 541 37.34 15.86 5.23
N THR A 542 36.58 16.74 4.58
CA THR A 542 35.98 17.92 5.21
C THR A 542 34.69 17.56 5.95
N LYS A 543 34.29 18.38 6.94
CA LYS A 543 33.01 18.18 7.67
C LYS A 543 31.78 18.13 6.76
N ALA A 544 31.84 18.78 5.59
CA ALA A 544 30.77 18.79 4.60
C ALA A 544 30.59 17.44 3.86
N GLN A 545 31.55 16.51 4.00
CA GLN A 545 31.56 15.20 3.35
C GLN A 545 31.40 14.04 4.36
N LEU A 546 31.19 14.36 5.64
CA LEU A 546 31.19 13.40 6.74
C LEU A 546 29.82 13.33 7.42
N TRP A 547 29.36 12.10 7.59
CA TRP A 547 27.99 11.76 7.97
C TRP A 547 27.96 10.76 9.14
N ASP A 548 26.91 10.82 9.94
CA ASP A 548 26.65 9.91 11.06
C ASP A 548 25.30 9.20 10.82
N PRO A 549 25.32 7.93 10.35
CA PRO A 549 24.11 7.13 10.11
C PRO A 549 23.46 6.68 11.43
N MET A 550 22.67 7.55 12.05
CA MET A 550 22.01 7.24 13.31
C MET A 550 20.73 6.42 13.11
N ILE A 551 20.83 5.11 13.29
CA ILE A 551 19.70 4.18 13.42
C ILE A 551 18.59 4.70 14.37
N ARG A 552 17.34 4.51 13.97
CA ARG A 552 16.10 4.88 14.68
C ARG A 552 15.45 3.66 15.38
N ALA A 553 14.23 3.82 15.89
CA ALA A 553 13.49 2.77 16.59
C ALA A 553 12.76 1.81 15.62
N ASP A 554 12.02 2.38 14.66
CA ASP A 554 11.43 1.70 13.50
C ASP A 554 12.46 0.89 12.71
N GLY A 555 13.67 1.44 12.59
CA GLY A 555 14.82 0.80 11.96
C GLY A 555 15.37 1.50 10.73
N SER A 556 14.78 2.65 10.38
CA SER A 556 15.40 3.61 9.49
C SER A 556 16.67 4.22 10.09
N PHE A 557 17.40 4.97 9.29
CA PHE A 557 18.54 5.79 9.66
C PHE A 557 18.20 7.25 9.40
N ILE A 558 18.80 8.15 10.18
CA ILE A 558 19.02 9.53 9.74
C ILE A 558 20.48 9.68 9.38
N LEU A 559 20.79 10.43 8.33
CA LEU A 559 22.16 10.73 7.92
C LEU A 559 22.50 12.12 8.46
N ARG A 560 23.01 12.17 9.70
CA ARG A 560 23.33 13.41 10.41
C ARG A 560 24.63 14.01 9.89
N SER A 561 24.68 15.32 9.67
CA SER A 561 25.89 15.98 9.17
C SER A 561 26.95 16.20 10.27
N CYS A 562 28.23 16.02 9.94
CA CYS A 562 29.36 16.47 10.76
C CYS A 562 29.55 18.00 10.72
N LEU A 563 29.03 18.66 9.67
CA LEU A 563 29.10 20.11 9.49
C LEU A 563 28.18 20.84 10.48
N ASN A 564 26.95 20.34 10.64
CA ASN A 564 25.98 20.82 11.62
C ASN A 564 25.20 19.64 12.22
N THR A 565 25.48 19.31 13.48
CA THR A 565 24.93 18.11 14.15
C THR A 565 23.46 18.23 14.57
N LYS A 566 22.80 19.36 14.28
CA LYS A 566 21.33 19.51 14.33
C LYS A 566 20.63 19.11 13.02
N MET A 567 21.40 18.95 11.93
CA MET A 567 20.87 18.73 10.58
C MET A 567 21.10 17.32 10.05
N VAL A 568 20.20 16.91 9.16
CA VAL A 568 20.15 15.59 8.50
C VAL A 568 19.87 15.76 7.01
N ILE A 569 20.17 14.71 6.23
CA ILE A 569 19.75 14.61 4.83
C ILE A 569 18.22 14.42 4.73
N GLU A 570 17.57 15.30 3.97
CA GLU A 570 16.14 15.37 3.72
C GLU A 570 15.84 15.41 2.21
N SER A 571 14.89 14.60 1.74
CA SER A 571 14.19 14.84 0.47
C SER A 571 13.14 15.93 0.68
N THR A 572 13.00 16.92 -0.21
CA THR A 572 12.21 18.15 0.04
C THR A 572 10.73 17.94 0.39
N GLY A 573 10.18 16.74 0.17
CA GLY A 573 8.85 16.33 0.64
C GLY A 573 7.87 15.99 -0.48
N SER A 574 8.22 16.34 -1.72
CA SER A 574 7.57 15.79 -2.91
C SER A 574 7.90 14.29 -3.06
N GLU A 575 7.03 13.57 -3.77
CA GLU A 575 7.28 12.18 -4.19
C GLU A 575 7.62 12.05 -5.67
N ALA A 576 7.72 13.17 -6.39
CA ALA A 576 8.10 13.20 -7.79
C ALA A 576 9.58 12.85 -8.03
N TYR A 577 9.94 12.58 -9.29
CA TYR A 577 11.33 12.29 -9.66
C TYR A 577 12.18 13.55 -9.71
N GLY A 578 13.49 13.39 -9.46
CA GLY A 578 14.40 14.54 -9.34
C GLY A 578 14.07 15.40 -8.12
N THR A 579 13.27 14.89 -7.16
CA THR A 579 12.95 15.63 -5.93
C THR A 579 14.25 15.83 -5.16
N ASN A 580 14.65 17.09 -5.05
CA ASN A 580 15.99 17.42 -4.60
C ASN A 580 16.28 16.98 -3.15
N VAL A 581 17.53 16.64 -2.87
CA VAL A 581 17.99 16.24 -1.53
C VAL A 581 18.90 17.31 -0.94
N ARG A 582 18.63 17.69 0.30
CA ARG A 582 19.22 18.85 1.00
C ARG A 582 19.46 18.57 2.47
N LEU A 583 20.18 19.45 3.17
CA LEU A 583 20.16 19.51 4.63
C LEU A 583 18.82 20.09 5.14
N ALA A 584 18.32 19.53 6.24
CA ALA A 584 17.25 20.12 7.04
C ALA A 584 17.45 19.82 8.53
N THR A 585 16.88 20.65 9.40
CA THR A 585 16.85 20.43 10.85
C THR A 585 16.02 19.19 11.16
N TYR A 586 16.53 18.31 12.03
CA TYR A 586 15.84 17.05 12.32
C TYR A 586 14.52 17.25 13.09
N GLN A 587 13.41 16.85 12.46
CA GLN A 587 12.03 16.94 12.96
C GLN A 587 11.34 15.55 13.02
N ALA A 588 12.08 14.45 12.85
CA ALA A 588 11.58 13.06 12.81
C ALA A 588 10.58 12.72 11.67
N ALA A 589 10.41 13.63 10.70
CA ALA A 589 9.57 13.41 9.53
C ALA A 589 10.00 12.16 8.72
N ALA A 590 9.08 11.58 7.95
CA ALA A 590 9.38 10.41 7.12
C ALA A 590 10.40 10.73 6.01
N ARG A 591 10.30 11.92 5.40
CA ARG A 591 11.22 12.41 4.34
C ARG A 591 12.68 12.61 4.77
N GLN A 592 12.95 12.61 6.08
CA GLN A 592 14.27 12.71 6.71
C GLN A 592 14.87 11.35 7.10
N ARG A 593 14.11 10.26 6.95
CA ARG A 593 14.47 8.92 7.39
C ARG A 593 14.66 8.01 6.19
N TRP A 594 15.64 7.11 6.29
CA TRP A 594 16.12 6.33 5.17
C TRP A 594 16.37 4.86 5.54
N TYR A 595 16.03 3.90 4.69
CA TYR A 595 16.44 2.50 4.83
C TYR A 595 17.70 2.24 3.98
N LEU A 596 18.75 1.72 4.61
CA LEU A 596 19.96 1.26 3.93
C LEU A 596 19.77 -0.21 3.54
N THR A 597 19.69 -0.54 2.25
CA THR A 597 19.53 -1.93 1.81
C THR A 597 20.32 -2.30 0.56
N CYS A 598 20.64 -3.58 0.41
CA CYS A 598 21.30 -4.14 -0.78
C CYS A 598 20.72 -5.49 -1.24
N VAL A 599 19.55 -5.91 -0.74
CA VAL A 599 18.82 -7.08 -1.27
C VAL A 599 17.73 -6.61 -2.24
N ARG A 600 17.50 -7.40 -3.28
CA ARG A 600 16.48 -7.18 -4.33
C ARG A 600 15.77 -8.49 -4.64
N ILE A 601 14.44 -8.47 -4.71
CA ILE A 601 13.64 -9.51 -5.36
C ILE A 601 13.80 -9.36 -6.87
N ASN A 602 14.32 -10.41 -7.51
CA ASN A 602 14.66 -10.43 -8.93
C ASN A 602 13.62 -11.14 -9.79
N LYS A 603 12.87 -12.07 -9.19
CA LYS A 603 11.82 -12.84 -9.84
C LYS A 603 10.73 -13.18 -8.83
N ASN A 604 9.48 -13.07 -9.25
CA ASN A 604 8.32 -13.55 -8.50
C ASN A 604 7.33 -14.16 -9.50
N THR A 605 7.21 -15.49 -9.49
CA THR A 605 6.44 -16.22 -10.50
C THR A 605 5.71 -17.41 -9.93
N ILE A 606 4.46 -17.62 -10.38
CA ILE A 606 3.68 -18.83 -10.17
C ILE A 606 4.21 -19.94 -11.08
N SER A 607 4.25 -21.19 -10.60
CA SER A 607 4.57 -22.34 -11.44
C SER A 607 3.43 -22.66 -12.41
N SER A 608 3.75 -22.85 -13.68
CA SER A 608 2.78 -23.27 -14.71
C SER A 608 2.42 -24.76 -14.65
N SER A 609 3.07 -25.54 -13.77
CA SER A 609 2.80 -26.98 -13.60
C SER A 609 1.71 -27.31 -12.57
N ASP A 610 1.52 -26.43 -11.58
CA ASP A 610 0.58 -26.64 -10.47
C ASP A 610 -0.40 -25.45 -10.26
N HIS A 611 -0.20 -24.38 -11.03
CA HIS A 611 -0.97 -23.12 -11.00
C HIS A 611 -1.01 -22.42 -9.63
N ASN A 612 -0.18 -22.83 -8.65
CA ASN A 612 -0.34 -22.50 -7.23
C ASN A 612 0.97 -22.26 -6.47
N THR A 613 2.13 -22.79 -6.89
CA THR A 613 3.40 -22.51 -6.21
C THR A 613 3.98 -21.19 -6.67
N VAL A 614 3.95 -20.17 -5.81
CA VAL A 614 4.67 -18.90 -6.01
C VAL A 614 6.13 -19.10 -5.60
N THR A 615 7.06 -18.91 -6.55
CA THR A 615 8.50 -18.89 -6.29
C THR A 615 9.02 -17.46 -6.35
N VAL A 616 9.57 -16.98 -5.23
CA VAL A 616 10.22 -15.66 -5.12
C VAL A 616 11.73 -15.86 -4.99
N THR A 617 12.52 -15.28 -5.89
CA THR A 617 13.99 -15.30 -5.81
C THR A 617 14.56 -13.90 -5.65
N ALA A 618 15.62 -13.81 -4.86
CA ALA A 618 16.27 -12.55 -4.51
C ALA A 618 17.79 -12.69 -4.37
N SER A 619 18.51 -11.59 -4.49
CA SER A 619 19.97 -11.54 -4.27
C SER A 619 20.40 -10.22 -3.64
N GLY A 620 21.58 -10.20 -3.03
CA GLY A 620 22.16 -9.01 -2.42
C GLY A 620 23.34 -9.31 -1.48
N GLY A 621 23.80 -8.27 -0.79
CA GLY A 621 24.72 -8.47 0.34
C GLY A 621 23.99 -8.99 1.58
N LYS A 622 24.70 -9.70 2.47
CA LYS A 622 24.15 -10.05 3.78
C LYS A 622 23.83 -8.77 4.58
N GLN A 623 22.61 -8.69 5.08
CA GLN A 623 22.11 -7.62 5.95
C GLN A 623 22.13 -8.07 7.42
N GLN A 624 22.06 -7.12 8.36
CA GLN A 624 21.93 -7.50 9.78
C GLN A 624 20.57 -8.17 10.04
N SER A 625 20.55 -9.20 10.89
CA SER A 625 19.36 -9.62 11.62
C SER A 625 19.69 -10.10 13.04
N ASP A 626 18.86 -9.73 14.01
CA ASP A 626 18.85 -10.28 15.38
C ASP A 626 18.61 -11.81 15.42
N THR A 627 17.94 -12.38 14.42
CA THR A 627 17.55 -13.81 14.40
C THR A 627 18.37 -14.67 13.45
N GLY A 628 19.22 -14.08 12.60
CA GLY A 628 19.96 -14.81 11.57
C GLY A 628 19.14 -15.25 10.34
N TYR A 629 17.89 -14.77 10.20
CA TYR A 629 17.01 -15.08 9.07
C TYR A 629 16.54 -13.84 8.30
N ALA A 630 16.31 -14.01 7.00
CA ALA A 630 15.48 -13.15 6.17
C ALA A 630 14.07 -13.76 6.04
N TYR A 631 13.05 -12.92 6.00
CA TYR A 631 11.64 -13.30 6.06
C TYR A 631 10.91 -12.74 4.83
N LEU A 632 10.16 -13.57 4.13
CA LEU A 632 9.29 -13.13 3.04
C LEU A 632 7.93 -12.67 3.60
N PHE A 633 7.45 -11.54 3.12
CA PHE A 633 6.12 -11.00 3.36
C PHE A 633 5.42 -10.74 2.03
N ALA A 634 4.09 -10.72 2.05
CA ALA A 634 3.29 -10.06 1.04
C ALA A 634 2.27 -9.14 1.74
N VAL A 635 2.03 -7.97 1.18
CA VAL A 635 1.15 -6.91 1.70
C VAL A 635 0.22 -6.43 0.59
N GLU A 636 -0.82 -5.64 0.90
CA GLU A 636 -1.67 -5.08 -0.16
C GLU A 636 -0.90 -4.09 -1.06
N PRO A 637 -1.31 -3.89 -2.33
CA PRO A 637 -0.63 -3.01 -3.29
C PRO A 637 -0.29 -1.61 -2.76
N TYR A 638 -1.20 -1.04 -1.97
CA TYR A 638 -1.10 0.30 -1.40
C TYR A 638 -0.29 0.37 -0.09
N GLU A 639 0.09 -0.75 0.51
CA GLU A 639 0.90 -0.77 1.73
C GLU A 639 2.40 -0.62 1.44
N THR A 640 3.11 0.11 2.30
CA THR A 640 4.57 0.35 2.22
C THR A 640 5.34 -0.26 3.39
N THR A 641 4.67 -1.07 4.23
CA THR A 641 5.21 -1.55 5.50
C THR A 641 4.75 -2.99 5.78
N VAL A 642 5.64 -3.82 6.34
CA VAL A 642 5.32 -5.18 6.83
C VAL A 642 4.88 -5.21 8.31
N LYS A 643 4.55 -4.06 8.90
CA LYS A 643 4.01 -3.96 10.26
C LYS A 643 2.61 -4.61 10.29
N ASN A 644 2.26 -5.29 11.38
CA ASN A 644 1.03 -6.08 11.58
C ASN A 644 0.90 -7.34 10.70
N HIS A 645 1.61 -7.44 9.58
CA HIS A 645 1.69 -8.64 8.75
C HIS A 645 2.52 -9.77 9.40
N THR A 646 2.30 -11.00 8.95
CA THR A 646 3.04 -12.20 9.37
C THR A 646 3.93 -12.70 8.21
N PRO A 647 5.16 -13.21 8.47
CA PRO A 647 5.96 -13.82 7.42
C PRO A 647 5.25 -14.99 6.73
N LEU A 648 5.33 -15.05 5.40
CA LEU A 648 4.91 -16.22 4.61
C LEU A 648 5.94 -17.36 4.64
N ALA A 649 7.22 -17.00 4.76
CA ALA A 649 8.35 -17.94 4.79
C ALA A 649 9.59 -17.25 5.40
N HIS A 650 10.62 -18.03 5.73
CA HIS A 650 11.94 -17.52 6.11
C HIS A 650 13.09 -18.37 5.56
N ALA A 651 14.26 -17.78 5.43
CA ALA A 651 15.49 -18.40 4.94
C ALA A 651 16.70 -17.85 5.71
N ALA A 652 17.76 -18.64 5.88
CA ALA A 652 18.96 -18.21 6.59
C ALA A 652 19.66 -17.02 5.89
N MET A 653 20.33 -16.14 6.65
CA MET A 653 20.97 -14.94 6.10
C MET A 653 22.09 -15.27 5.10
N ALA A 654 21.81 -14.99 3.82
CA ALA A 654 22.59 -15.38 2.65
C ALA A 654 22.81 -14.19 1.69
N THR A 655 23.49 -14.43 0.57
CA THR A 655 23.62 -13.48 -0.55
C THR A 655 22.63 -13.74 -1.68
N SER A 656 21.90 -14.85 -1.62
CA SER A 656 20.77 -15.19 -2.47
C SER A 656 19.68 -15.89 -1.65
N TYR A 657 18.44 -15.75 -2.07
CA TYR A 657 17.28 -16.34 -1.41
C TYR A 657 16.35 -16.95 -2.46
N THR A 658 15.72 -18.08 -2.13
CA THR A 658 14.59 -18.63 -2.85
C THR A 658 13.55 -19.05 -1.84
N PHE A 659 12.33 -18.52 -2.00
CA PHE A 659 11.18 -18.88 -1.19
C PHE A 659 10.14 -19.54 -2.10
N LYS A 660 9.46 -20.58 -1.61
CA LYS A 660 8.29 -21.18 -2.24
C LYS A 660 7.11 -21.07 -1.28
N VAL A 661 6.00 -20.51 -1.74
CA VAL A 661 4.77 -20.31 -0.95
C VAL A 661 3.54 -20.62 -1.82
N LYS A 662 2.42 -21.03 -1.21
CA LYS A 662 1.18 -21.27 -1.95
C LYS A 662 0.52 -19.94 -2.33
N LEU A 663 0.01 -19.85 -3.56
CA LEU A 663 -0.71 -18.69 -4.11
C LEU A 663 -2.06 -18.49 -3.42
N ASN A 664 -2.70 -19.59 -3.01
CA ASN A 664 -4.01 -19.62 -2.35
C ASN A 664 -5.10 -18.82 -3.10
N LYS A 665 -5.04 -18.81 -4.44
CA LYS A 665 -5.98 -18.10 -5.32
C LYS A 665 -7.44 -18.42 -4.93
N ASN A 666 -8.28 -17.40 -4.96
CA ASN A 666 -9.70 -17.41 -4.56
C ASN A 666 -9.98 -17.59 -3.05
N SER A 667 -8.99 -17.87 -2.20
CA SER A 667 -9.13 -17.79 -0.73
C SER A 667 -8.90 -16.37 -0.21
N SER A 668 -9.22 -16.09 1.07
CA SER A 668 -8.90 -14.82 1.72
C SER A 668 -7.40 -14.51 1.75
N ASN A 669 -6.57 -15.54 1.79
CA ASN A 669 -5.11 -15.40 1.90
C ASN A 669 -4.41 -15.49 0.53
N SER A 670 -5.13 -15.10 -0.53
CA SER A 670 -4.66 -15.08 -1.91
C SER A 670 -3.50 -14.09 -2.09
N LEU A 671 -2.44 -14.56 -2.74
CA LEU A 671 -1.23 -13.76 -3.01
C LEU A 671 -1.21 -13.13 -4.40
N LEU A 672 -2.25 -13.33 -5.22
CA LEU A 672 -2.28 -12.98 -6.65
C LEU A 672 -2.02 -11.49 -6.93
N GLN A 673 -2.64 -10.61 -6.13
CA GLN A 673 -2.54 -9.15 -6.26
C GLN A 673 -1.52 -8.53 -5.27
N LYS A 674 -1.04 -9.30 -4.27
CA LYS A 674 -0.24 -8.77 -3.15
C LYS A 674 1.18 -8.38 -3.60
N LYS A 675 1.75 -7.34 -2.98
CA LYS A 675 3.11 -6.84 -3.20
C LYS A 675 4.07 -7.53 -2.23
N PHE A 676 5.12 -8.17 -2.73
CA PHE A 676 6.05 -8.93 -1.88
C PHE A 676 7.25 -8.09 -1.43
N TYR A 677 7.69 -8.32 -0.19
CA TYR A 677 8.89 -7.73 0.40
C TYR A 677 9.68 -8.80 1.17
N ILE A 678 11.00 -8.67 1.21
CA ILE A 678 11.87 -9.40 2.15
C ILE A 678 12.25 -8.46 3.29
N ALA A 679 12.23 -8.96 4.52
CA ALA A 679 12.58 -8.21 5.72
C ALA A 679 13.49 -9.00 6.67
N THR A 680 14.22 -8.31 7.55
CA THR A 680 14.96 -8.93 8.66
C THR A 680 14.44 -8.43 10.01
N VAL A 681 14.49 -9.28 11.04
CA VAL A 681 14.23 -8.85 12.42
C VAL A 681 15.43 -8.08 12.92
N ASN A 682 15.24 -6.84 13.39
CA ASN A 682 16.28 -5.99 13.96
C ASN A 682 15.71 -5.11 15.08
N ARG A 683 16.15 -5.33 16.32
CA ARG A 683 15.56 -4.87 17.59
C ARG A 683 14.16 -5.45 17.87
N GLY A 684 13.89 -6.66 17.38
CA GLY A 684 12.57 -7.31 17.52
C GLY A 684 11.46 -6.65 16.68
N ILE A 685 11.82 -5.97 15.58
CA ILE A 685 10.93 -5.34 14.60
C ILE A 685 11.39 -5.79 13.21
N TYR A 686 10.45 -6.15 12.34
CA TYR A 686 10.75 -6.47 10.92
C TYR A 686 11.06 -5.20 10.14
N ARG A 687 12.15 -5.21 9.37
CA ARG A 687 12.58 -4.10 8.51
C ARG A 687 12.72 -4.57 7.08
N ILE A 688 12.03 -3.91 6.16
CA ILE A 688 12.11 -4.22 4.74
C ILE A 688 13.55 -4.01 4.25
N ILE A 689 14.10 -5.04 3.60
CA ILE A 689 15.41 -5.04 2.94
C ILE A 689 15.30 -5.30 1.43
N SER A 690 14.11 -5.24 0.81
CA SER A 690 13.97 -5.35 -0.65
C SER A 690 13.13 -4.23 -1.26
N ASN A 691 13.12 -4.20 -2.60
CA ASN A 691 12.07 -3.60 -3.41
C ASN A 691 10.72 -4.30 -3.14
N GLY A 692 9.63 -3.59 -3.44
CA GLY A 692 8.31 -4.21 -3.58
C GLY A 692 8.22 -4.90 -4.93
N TYR A 693 7.75 -6.15 -4.97
CA TYR A 693 7.73 -6.93 -6.20
C TYR A 693 6.47 -7.80 -6.32
N TYR A 694 5.74 -7.66 -7.42
CA TYR A 694 4.54 -8.42 -7.71
C TYR A 694 4.84 -9.68 -8.54
N ILE A 695 3.85 -10.56 -8.63
CA ILE A 695 3.87 -11.70 -9.54
C ILE A 695 3.92 -11.21 -11.00
N GLN A 696 4.86 -11.76 -11.77
CA GLN A 696 5.16 -11.36 -13.16
C GLN A 696 4.33 -12.13 -14.19
N ASN A 697 3.88 -13.34 -13.86
CA ASN A 697 3.19 -14.25 -14.77
C ASN A 697 1.79 -14.68 -14.26
N PRO A 698 0.85 -13.74 -14.00
CA PRO A 698 -0.48 -14.10 -13.50
C PRO A 698 -1.22 -15.12 -14.38
N GLN A 699 -0.91 -15.19 -15.68
CA GLN A 699 -1.42 -16.21 -16.60
C GLN A 699 -1.10 -17.66 -16.20
N ALA A 700 -0.05 -17.89 -15.40
CA ALA A 700 0.28 -19.22 -14.89
C ALA A 700 -0.69 -19.70 -13.80
N ALA A 701 -1.53 -18.85 -13.21
CA ALA A 701 -2.62 -19.25 -12.32
C ALA A 701 -3.93 -19.65 -13.05
N ALA A 702 -3.99 -19.51 -14.38
CA ALA A 702 -5.19 -19.85 -15.14
C ALA A 702 -5.23 -21.34 -15.51
N THR A 703 -6.27 -22.02 -15.05
CA THR A 703 -6.63 -23.39 -15.47
C THR A 703 -7.35 -23.40 -16.82
N ASN A 704 -8.00 -22.30 -17.20
CA ASN A 704 -8.54 -22.13 -18.55
C ASN A 704 -7.40 -21.77 -19.52
N THR A 705 -7.09 -22.72 -20.39
CA THR A 705 -6.01 -22.65 -21.37
C THR A 705 -6.51 -22.55 -22.81
N LYS A 706 -7.82 -22.31 -23.04
CA LYS A 706 -8.43 -22.30 -24.38
C LYS A 706 -7.65 -21.41 -25.35
N ALA A 707 -7.55 -21.83 -26.61
CA ALA A 707 -6.84 -21.07 -27.64
C ALA A 707 -7.46 -19.67 -27.83
N PHE A 708 -6.63 -18.70 -28.25
CA PHE A 708 -7.13 -17.40 -28.67
C PHE A 708 -8.06 -17.56 -29.90
N PRO A 709 -9.25 -16.94 -29.92
CA PRO A 709 -10.23 -17.16 -30.99
C PRO A 709 -9.73 -16.63 -32.34
N LYS A 710 -10.11 -17.31 -33.42
CA LYS A 710 -9.93 -16.85 -34.79
C LYS A 710 -11.27 -16.34 -35.32
N ALA A 711 -11.26 -15.22 -36.02
CA ALA A 711 -12.44 -14.73 -36.73
C ALA A 711 -12.81 -15.66 -37.89
N ALA A 712 -14.10 -15.84 -38.17
CA ALA A 712 -14.58 -16.75 -39.22
C ALA A 712 -14.20 -16.27 -40.64
N HIS A 713 -14.34 -14.98 -40.92
CA HIS A 713 -13.82 -14.39 -42.17
C HIS A 713 -12.28 -14.39 -42.20
N GLY A 714 -11.62 -14.42 -41.04
CA GLY A 714 -10.16 -14.59 -40.94
C GLY A 714 -9.39 -13.43 -41.58
N THR A 715 -9.83 -12.21 -41.32
CA THR A 715 -9.25 -10.92 -41.74
C THR A 715 -9.06 -10.05 -40.49
N LYS A 716 -8.33 -8.94 -40.58
CA LYS A 716 -8.15 -7.97 -39.47
C LYS A 716 -9.24 -6.91 -39.41
N LYS A 717 -10.22 -6.97 -40.31
CA LYS A 717 -11.28 -5.98 -40.47
C LYS A 717 -12.19 -5.97 -39.23
N GLY A 718 -12.28 -4.82 -38.58
CA GLY A 718 -13.22 -4.57 -37.52
C GLY A 718 -13.82 -3.17 -37.54
N ILE A 719 -14.74 -2.96 -36.62
CA ILE A 719 -15.46 -1.71 -36.42
C ILE A 719 -15.85 -1.58 -34.95
N LYS A 720 -15.77 -0.37 -34.39
CA LYS A 720 -16.29 -0.05 -33.06
C LYS A 720 -17.78 0.25 -33.19
N THR A 721 -18.62 -0.34 -32.33
CA THR A 721 -20.07 -0.44 -32.58
C THR A 721 -20.94 0.00 -31.42
N SER A 722 -22.05 0.68 -31.74
CA SER A 722 -23.15 0.97 -30.80
C SER A 722 -23.74 -0.33 -30.19
N ALA A 723 -24.54 -0.21 -29.13
CA ALA A 723 -25.05 -1.34 -28.34
C ALA A 723 -25.74 -2.44 -29.18
N ASP A 724 -26.52 -2.06 -30.18
CA ASP A 724 -27.46 -2.97 -30.85
C ASP A 724 -26.99 -3.43 -32.25
N SER A 725 -25.82 -2.97 -32.70
CA SER A 725 -25.32 -3.16 -34.07
C SER A 725 -24.84 -4.58 -34.43
N VAL A 726 -25.23 -5.64 -33.69
CA VAL A 726 -24.73 -7.02 -33.90
C VAL A 726 -25.10 -7.54 -35.30
N GLY A 727 -26.34 -7.31 -35.73
CA GLY A 727 -26.80 -7.68 -37.08
C GLY A 727 -26.08 -6.89 -38.17
N LEU A 728 -25.75 -5.62 -37.92
CA LEU A 728 -24.99 -4.79 -38.85
C LEU A 728 -23.55 -5.31 -39.01
N ALA A 729 -22.85 -5.59 -37.91
CA ALA A 729 -21.48 -6.13 -37.96
C ALA A 729 -21.40 -7.47 -38.73
N LYS A 730 -22.41 -8.33 -38.58
CA LYS A 730 -22.55 -9.54 -39.39
C LYS A 730 -22.79 -9.22 -40.87
N ASN A 731 -23.70 -8.31 -41.19
CA ASN A 731 -24.01 -7.91 -42.57
C ASN A 731 -22.85 -7.19 -43.29
N LEU A 732 -21.91 -6.62 -42.53
CA LEU A 732 -20.67 -5.99 -43.02
C LEU A 732 -19.48 -6.97 -43.12
N ASN A 733 -19.67 -8.26 -42.82
CA ASN A 733 -18.59 -9.28 -42.78
C ASN A 733 -17.44 -8.91 -41.81
N CYS A 734 -17.73 -8.34 -40.63
CA CYS A 734 -16.69 -7.99 -39.67
C CYS A 734 -15.98 -9.24 -39.11
N SER A 735 -14.65 -9.25 -39.10
CA SER A 735 -13.87 -10.23 -38.34
C SER A 735 -13.76 -9.85 -36.86
N HIS A 736 -13.75 -8.55 -36.56
CA HIS A 736 -13.59 -8.01 -35.21
C HIS A 736 -14.66 -6.96 -34.87
N VAL A 737 -14.97 -6.79 -33.58
CA VAL A 737 -15.68 -5.60 -33.08
C VAL A 737 -15.02 -5.06 -31.81
N VAL A 738 -15.13 -3.75 -31.61
CA VAL A 738 -14.69 -3.05 -30.40
C VAL A 738 -15.91 -2.50 -29.67
N LEU A 739 -15.99 -2.79 -28.37
CA LEU A 739 -17.09 -2.38 -27.49
C LEU A 739 -16.57 -1.44 -26.41
N ASP A 740 -17.26 -0.32 -26.20
CA ASP A 740 -17.10 0.49 -25.00
C ASP A 740 -17.82 -0.17 -23.81
N LEU A 741 -17.11 -0.31 -22.68
CA LEU A 741 -17.56 -1.04 -21.49
C LEU A 741 -17.39 -0.18 -20.22
N PRO A 742 -18.27 0.82 -19.99
CA PRO A 742 -18.24 1.67 -18.80
C PRO A 742 -18.47 0.83 -17.53
N ILE A 743 -17.49 0.80 -16.63
CA ILE A 743 -17.53 -0.06 -15.45
C ILE A 743 -18.55 0.38 -14.40
N ASP A 744 -18.98 1.65 -14.45
CA ASP A 744 -19.98 2.23 -13.57
C ASP A 744 -21.27 1.40 -13.56
N GLY A 745 -21.76 1.01 -14.76
CA GLY A 745 -22.95 0.18 -14.94
C GLY A 745 -22.80 -1.25 -14.41
N PHE A 746 -21.58 -1.77 -14.28
CA PHE A 746 -21.32 -3.07 -13.67
C PHE A 746 -21.22 -2.97 -12.13
N LEU A 747 -20.73 -1.83 -11.64
CA LEU A 747 -20.61 -1.52 -10.20
C LEU A 747 -21.95 -1.15 -9.56
N SER A 748 -22.90 -0.56 -10.31
CA SER A 748 -24.20 -0.10 -9.83
C SER A 748 -25.27 -1.21 -9.80
N GLY A 749 -25.12 -2.18 -8.89
CA GLY A 749 -26.17 -3.16 -8.63
C GLY A 749 -25.88 -4.16 -7.51
N SER A 750 -26.94 -4.86 -7.09
CA SER A 750 -26.95 -5.82 -5.97
C SER A 750 -27.16 -7.28 -6.39
N ASP A 751 -27.65 -7.51 -7.61
CA ASP A 751 -28.40 -8.72 -7.97
C ASP A 751 -27.47 -9.90 -8.34
N LEU A 752 -26.26 -9.59 -8.81
CA LEU A 752 -25.25 -10.58 -9.16
C LEU A 752 -24.23 -10.72 -8.02
N ALA A 753 -24.48 -11.66 -7.12
CA ALA A 753 -23.50 -12.07 -6.11
C ALA A 753 -22.30 -12.79 -6.73
N TYR A 754 -21.09 -12.50 -6.23
CA TYR A 754 -19.82 -13.07 -6.69
C TYR A 754 -18.86 -13.27 -5.52
N GLN A 755 -18.25 -14.44 -5.40
CA GLN A 755 -17.27 -14.73 -4.34
C GLN A 755 -15.85 -14.40 -4.81
N TYR A 756 -15.18 -13.49 -4.12
CA TYR A 756 -13.79 -13.12 -4.38
C TYR A 756 -12.97 -13.04 -3.09
N GLU A 757 -11.88 -13.80 -3.03
CA GLU A 757 -10.95 -13.83 -1.89
C GLU A 757 -11.67 -13.98 -0.53
N GLY A 758 -12.58 -14.95 -0.45
CA GLY A 758 -13.36 -15.25 0.76
C GLY A 758 -14.47 -14.25 1.11
N LYS A 759 -14.72 -13.22 0.30
CA LYS A 759 -15.78 -12.22 0.51
C LYS A 759 -16.77 -12.19 -0.65
N THR A 760 -18.05 -12.06 -0.33
CA THR A 760 -19.11 -11.83 -1.34
C THR A 760 -19.14 -10.37 -1.74
N TYR A 761 -19.05 -10.12 -3.05
CA TYR A 761 -19.30 -8.85 -3.70
C TYR A 761 -20.60 -8.96 -4.51
N HIS A 762 -21.27 -7.84 -4.72
CA HIS A 762 -22.50 -7.76 -5.48
C HIS A 762 -22.34 -6.74 -6.61
N PHE A 763 -22.78 -7.12 -7.80
CA PHE A 763 -22.67 -6.34 -9.03
C PHE A 763 -24.02 -6.25 -9.76
N SER A 764 -24.11 -5.42 -10.79
CA SER A 764 -25.29 -5.34 -11.65
C SER A 764 -25.48 -6.58 -12.50
N SER A 765 -26.75 -7.01 -12.62
CA SER A 765 -27.17 -8.08 -13.53
C SER A 765 -26.91 -7.77 -15.01
N ILE A 766 -26.67 -6.51 -15.39
CA ILE A 766 -26.33 -6.08 -16.75
C ILE A 766 -25.07 -6.76 -17.32
N ILE A 767 -24.18 -7.26 -16.46
CA ILE A 767 -23.01 -8.07 -16.84
C ILE A 767 -23.43 -9.31 -17.67
N ASN A 768 -24.61 -9.88 -17.40
CA ASN A 768 -25.14 -11.00 -18.19
C ASN A 768 -25.62 -10.52 -19.58
N VAL A 769 -26.25 -9.34 -19.67
CA VAL A 769 -26.72 -8.75 -20.94
C VAL A 769 -25.55 -8.47 -21.89
N TYR A 770 -24.46 -7.88 -21.39
CA TYR A 770 -23.21 -7.73 -22.16
C TYR A 770 -22.60 -9.10 -22.51
N GLY A 771 -22.72 -10.10 -21.64
CA GLY A 771 -22.31 -11.48 -21.91
C GLY A 771 -23.05 -12.13 -23.08
N ASP A 772 -24.37 -12.06 -23.12
CA ASP A 772 -25.18 -12.59 -24.23
C ASP A 772 -24.97 -11.78 -25.53
N ARG A 773 -24.67 -10.49 -25.43
CA ARG A 773 -24.22 -9.68 -26.59
C ARG A 773 -22.87 -10.17 -27.13
N ILE A 774 -21.86 -10.36 -26.27
CA ILE A 774 -20.53 -10.91 -26.65
C ILE A 774 -20.68 -12.29 -27.29
N LYS A 775 -21.49 -13.16 -26.70
CA LYS A 775 -21.87 -14.49 -27.22
C LYS A 775 -22.51 -14.40 -28.61
N THR A 776 -23.37 -13.40 -28.87
CA THR A 776 -24.01 -13.23 -30.18
C THR A 776 -22.99 -12.82 -31.25
N TYR A 777 -22.00 -11.96 -30.93
CA TYR A 777 -20.86 -11.70 -31.82
C TYR A 777 -20.00 -12.96 -32.04
N ASN A 778 -19.70 -13.73 -30.99
CA ASN A 778 -18.91 -14.95 -31.11
C ASN A 778 -19.62 -16.01 -31.97
N ASN A 779 -20.95 -16.16 -31.84
CA ASN A 779 -21.78 -17.03 -32.67
C ASN A 779 -21.83 -16.57 -34.14
N ALA A 780 -21.63 -15.27 -34.42
CA ALA A 780 -21.44 -14.74 -35.76
C ALA A 780 -19.99 -14.92 -36.29
N GLY A 781 -19.10 -15.56 -35.52
CA GLY A 781 -17.69 -15.77 -35.88
C GLY A 781 -16.80 -14.55 -35.64
N ILE A 782 -17.24 -13.57 -34.83
CA ILE A 782 -16.59 -12.28 -34.65
C ILE A 782 -15.82 -12.25 -33.32
N VAL A 783 -14.58 -11.77 -33.38
CA VAL A 783 -13.70 -11.61 -32.21
C VAL A 783 -13.97 -10.27 -31.52
N VAL A 784 -14.31 -10.30 -30.23
CA VAL A 784 -14.71 -9.10 -29.47
C VAL A 784 -13.52 -8.53 -28.69
N THR A 785 -13.37 -7.21 -28.79
CA THR A 785 -12.45 -6.37 -28.03
C THR A 785 -13.26 -5.42 -27.12
N GLY A 786 -12.81 -5.16 -25.90
CA GLY A 786 -13.51 -4.30 -24.94
C GLY A 786 -12.63 -3.21 -24.34
N ILE A 787 -13.09 -1.96 -24.36
CA ILE A 787 -12.44 -0.80 -23.72
C ILE A 787 -13.11 -0.54 -22.37
N PHE A 788 -12.34 -0.67 -21.29
CA PHE A 788 -12.82 -0.54 -19.92
C PHE A 788 -12.43 0.79 -19.31
N TYR A 789 -13.42 1.63 -19.05
CA TYR A 789 -13.25 2.96 -18.47
C TYR A 789 -14.34 3.27 -17.44
N MET A 790 -14.22 4.39 -16.75
CA MET A 790 -15.14 4.86 -15.73
C MET A 790 -15.54 6.30 -16.02
N TYR A 791 -16.83 6.60 -16.02
CA TYR A 791 -17.40 7.87 -16.47
C TYR A 791 -18.11 8.66 -15.35
N ASP A 792 -18.65 7.98 -14.34
CA ASP A 792 -19.50 8.63 -13.33
C ASP A 792 -18.68 9.30 -12.22
N GLY A 793 -18.68 10.63 -12.22
CA GLY A 793 -18.06 11.47 -11.18
C GLY A 793 -18.56 11.21 -9.75
N SER A 794 -19.71 10.54 -9.58
CA SER A 794 -20.22 10.15 -8.26
C SER A 794 -19.49 8.94 -7.64
N ASN A 795 -18.81 8.10 -8.44
CA ASN A 795 -18.14 6.87 -8.00
C ASN A 795 -16.81 7.11 -7.25
N THR A 796 -16.79 8.02 -6.27
CA THR A 796 -15.59 8.47 -5.52
C THR A 796 -14.75 7.35 -4.92
N ASN A 797 -15.37 6.24 -4.53
CA ASN A 797 -14.68 5.11 -3.93
C ASN A 797 -13.86 4.31 -4.95
N TYR A 798 -14.20 4.38 -6.24
CA TYR A 798 -13.63 3.56 -7.31
C TYR A 798 -12.71 4.35 -8.25
N MET A 799 -12.77 5.68 -8.22
CA MET A 799 -11.78 6.56 -8.85
C MET A 799 -10.55 6.81 -7.98
N TYR A 800 -9.45 7.19 -8.63
CA TYR A 800 -8.20 7.55 -7.97
C TYR A 800 -8.45 8.66 -6.92
N PRO A 801 -7.93 8.57 -5.68
CA PRO A 801 -8.37 9.47 -4.61
C PRO A 801 -8.20 10.97 -4.88
N ALA A 802 -7.14 11.37 -5.59
CA ALA A 802 -6.95 12.77 -5.97
C ALA A 802 -7.95 13.26 -7.04
N ALA A 803 -8.59 12.37 -7.81
CA ALA A 803 -9.73 12.70 -8.66
C ALA A 803 -11.02 12.81 -7.82
N ALA A 804 -11.20 11.94 -6.82
CA ALA A 804 -12.34 11.96 -5.91
C ALA A 804 -12.45 13.25 -5.08
N SER A 805 -11.31 13.87 -4.78
CA SER A 805 -11.21 15.21 -4.16
C SER A 805 -10.81 16.31 -5.15
N GLY A 806 -10.76 16.02 -6.45
CA GLY A 806 -10.18 16.89 -7.48
C GLY A 806 -11.14 17.97 -7.98
N SER A 807 -10.59 19.08 -8.44
CA SER A 807 -11.31 20.19 -9.05
C SER A 807 -12.25 19.76 -10.19
N ARG A 808 -11.90 18.68 -10.90
CA ARG A 808 -12.67 18.14 -12.03
C ARG A 808 -13.44 16.84 -11.75
N LYS A 809 -13.71 16.51 -10.49
CA LYS A 809 -14.47 15.30 -10.07
C LYS A 809 -15.75 15.04 -10.89
N ASN A 810 -16.47 16.09 -11.30
CA ASN A 810 -17.71 16.00 -12.08
C ASN A 810 -17.58 16.63 -13.48
N SER A 811 -16.36 16.88 -13.98
CA SER A 811 -16.12 17.61 -15.23
C SER A 811 -14.97 17.08 -16.10
N ALA A 812 -14.26 16.03 -15.68
CA ALA A 812 -13.52 15.18 -16.61
C ALA A 812 -14.48 14.19 -17.31
N THR A 813 -14.10 13.69 -18.49
CA THR A 813 -14.94 12.74 -19.24
C THR A 813 -14.78 11.32 -18.72
N LEU A 814 -13.55 10.91 -18.37
CA LEU A 814 -13.26 9.60 -17.80
C LEU A 814 -12.25 9.71 -16.65
N TYR A 815 -12.33 8.78 -15.71
CA TYR A 815 -11.60 8.80 -14.44
C TYR A 815 -10.68 7.58 -14.31
N ALA A 816 -9.46 7.81 -13.80
CA ALA A 816 -8.52 6.74 -13.48
C ALA A 816 -9.01 5.92 -12.27
N LEU A 817 -8.70 4.62 -12.26
CA LEU A 817 -9.19 3.71 -11.21
C LEU A 817 -8.43 3.86 -9.88
N ASN A 818 -9.10 3.56 -8.77
CA ASN A 818 -8.52 3.58 -7.43
C ASN A 818 -7.51 2.44 -7.23
N THR A 819 -6.24 2.81 -7.00
CA THR A 819 -5.16 1.86 -6.68
C THR A 819 -4.66 1.97 -5.23
N LYS A 820 -5.08 3.00 -4.48
CA LYS A 820 -4.39 3.48 -3.26
C LYS A 820 -5.08 3.12 -1.93
N ASN A 821 -6.25 2.48 -1.94
CA ASN A 821 -6.91 1.99 -0.73
C ASN A 821 -7.76 0.73 -0.96
N SER A 822 -8.39 0.23 0.10
CA SER A 822 -9.13 -1.05 0.12
C SER A 822 -10.33 -1.13 -0.82
N HIS A 823 -10.87 -0.01 -1.32
CA HIS A 823 -11.95 -0.05 -2.33
C HIS A 823 -11.49 -0.71 -3.65
N ARG A 824 -10.17 -0.72 -3.94
CA ARG A 824 -9.53 -1.49 -5.02
C ARG A 824 -10.00 -2.95 -5.06
N LYS A 825 -10.29 -3.57 -3.92
CA LYS A 825 -10.75 -4.97 -3.84
C LYS A 825 -12.08 -5.22 -4.56
N ARG A 826 -12.98 -4.23 -4.65
CA ARG A 826 -14.23 -4.37 -5.46
C ARG A 826 -13.96 -4.32 -6.96
N LEU A 827 -12.93 -3.58 -7.40
CA LEU A 827 -12.48 -3.56 -8.79
C LEU A 827 -11.74 -4.85 -9.16
N GLU A 828 -10.88 -5.37 -8.27
CA GLU A 828 -10.25 -6.68 -8.40
C GLU A 828 -11.30 -7.80 -8.57
N ALA A 829 -12.33 -7.79 -7.70
CA ALA A 829 -13.47 -8.70 -7.76
C ALA A 829 -14.32 -8.52 -9.04
N LEU A 830 -14.53 -7.28 -9.49
CA LEU A 830 -15.25 -7.00 -10.74
C LEU A 830 -14.51 -7.61 -11.92
N PHE A 831 -13.24 -7.27 -12.15
CA PHE A 831 -12.50 -7.76 -13.32
C PHE A 831 -12.31 -9.29 -13.29
N ALA A 832 -12.26 -9.91 -12.11
CA ALA A 832 -12.31 -11.37 -11.98
C ALA A 832 -13.68 -11.97 -12.38
N CYS A 833 -14.79 -11.37 -11.91
CA CYS A 833 -16.15 -11.77 -12.27
C CYS A 833 -16.41 -11.65 -13.78
N LEU A 834 -15.99 -10.53 -14.39
CA LEU A 834 -16.09 -10.32 -15.84
C LEU A 834 -15.24 -11.33 -16.60
N ALA A 835 -14.00 -11.56 -16.19
CA ALA A 835 -13.11 -12.53 -16.84
C ALA A 835 -13.64 -13.97 -16.75
N GLU A 836 -14.21 -14.39 -15.62
CA GLU A 836 -14.80 -15.72 -15.47
C GLU A 836 -16.08 -15.89 -16.29
N LYS A 837 -16.95 -14.87 -16.34
CA LYS A 837 -18.19 -14.90 -17.15
C LYS A 837 -17.95 -14.80 -18.66
N TRP A 838 -16.99 -14.00 -19.09
CA TRP A 838 -16.75 -13.69 -20.51
C TRP A 838 -15.52 -14.39 -21.11
N SER A 839 -14.97 -15.42 -20.44
CA SER A 839 -13.91 -16.30 -20.98
C SER A 839 -14.32 -17.78 -21.05
N THR A 840 -15.61 -18.11 -20.99
CA THR A 840 -16.14 -19.49 -21.06
C THR A 840 -16.02 -20.10 -22.48
N ASN A 841 -16.47 -21.34 -22.68
CA ASN A 841 -16.50 -21.95 -24.02
C ASN A 841 -17.56 -21.33 -24.95
N GLY A 842 -18.57 -20.64 -24.41
CA GLY A 842 -19.64 -19.98 -25.18
C GLY A 842 -19.56 -18.45 -25.23
N ILE A 843 -18.71 -17.83 -24.40
CA ILE A 843 -18.56 -16.36 -24.33
C ILE A 843 -17.06 -16.03 -24.27
N THR A 844 -16.59 -15.21 -25.21
CA THR A 844 -15.18 -14.82 -25.34
C THR A 844 -15.04 -13.34 -25.68
N LEU A 845 -14.78 -12.53 -24.67
CA LEU A 845 -14.11 -11.24 -24.82
C LEU A 845 -12.60 -11.51 -24.93
N ALA A 846 -12.00 -11.26 -26.09
CA ALA A 846 -10.66 -11.73 -26.43
C ALA A 846 -9.56 -10.74 -26.02
N ASN A 847 -9.81 -9.46 -26.29
CA ASN A 847 -8.89 -8.35 -26.07
C ASN A 847 -9.49 -7.40 -25.04
N TRP A 848 -8.74 -7.09 -23.98
CA TRP A 848 -9.18 -6.29 -22.86
C TRP A 848 -8.31 -5.03 -22.76
N ILE A 849 -8.87 -3.85 -22.99
CA ILE A 849 -8.15 -2.57 -23.00
C ILE A 849 -8.43 -1.84 -21.68
N TYR A 850 -7.38 -1.44 -20.97
CA TYR A 850 -7.45 -0.66 -19.72
C TYR A 850 -7.41 0.84 -20.02
N GLY A 851 -8.45 1.55 -19.59
CA GLY A 851 -8.64 2.98 -19.86
C GLY A 851 -8.90 3.27 -21.34
N ASN A 852 -9.01 4.56 -21.67
CA ASN A 852 -8.99 5.05 -23.04
C ASN A 852 -7.94 6.15 -23.15
N GLU A 853 -7.13 6.15 -24.21
CA GLU A 853 -6.24 7.25 -24.59
C GLU A 853 -5.42 7.81 -23.40
N VAL A 854 -4.66 6.93 -22.73
CA VAL A 854 -4.13 7.21 -21.39
C VAL A 854 -3.00 8.26 -21.35
N GLN A 855 -2.65 8.90 -22.48
CA GLN A 855 -1.86 10.15 -22.45
C GLN A 855 -2.73 11.40 -22.24
N GLN A 856 -4.02 11.38 -22.59
CA GLN A 856 -5.00 12.46 -22.39
C GLN A 856 -5.46 12.53 -20.92
N TYR A 857 -4.50 12.67 -20.00
CA TYR A 857 -4.68 12.56 -18.55
C TYR A 857 -5.76 13.50 -18.00
N ASN A 858 -5.99 14.64 -18.65
CA ASN A 858 -6.95 15.64 -18.19
C ASN A 858 -8.38 15.40 -18.73
N VAL A 859 -8.60 14.42 -19.61
CA VAL A 859 -9.92 14.19 -20.23
C VAL A 859 -10.33 12.73 -20.15
N TYR A 860 -9.47 11.79 -20.55
CA TYR A 860 -9.83 10.38 -20.75
C TYR A 860 -9.24 9.39 -19.73
N ASN A 861 -8.48 9.87 -18.74
CA ASN A 861 -8.02 9.06 -17.61
C ASN A 861 -7.67 9.94 -16.37
N TYR A 862 -8.61 10.78 -15.91
CA TYR A 862 -8.31 11.78 -14.87
C TYR A 862 -8.02 11.17 -13.49
N THR A 863 -6.82 11.47 -12.99
CA THR A 863 -6.30 11.07 -11.67
C THR A 863 -6.46 12.14 -10.59
N GLY A 864 -6.95 13.33 -10.91
CA GLY A 864 -6.70 14.51 -10.08
C GLY A 864 -5.43 15.24 -10.46
N ASP A 865 -5.19 16.37 -9.80
CA ASP A 865 -4.13 17.32 -10.11
C ASP A 865 -2.77 16.87 -9.52
N VAL A 866 -2.32 15.68 -9.94
CA VAL A 866 -1.14 14.95 -9.46
C VAL A 866 0.13 15.23 -10.27
N SER A 867 1.28 14.77 -9.76
CA SER A 867 2.54 14.81 -10.52
C SER A 867 2.53 13.80 -11.68
N TYR A 868 3.20 14.12 -12.81
CA TYR A 868 3.37 13.18 -13.94
C TYR A 868 3.92 11.80 -13.51
N SER A 869 4.82 11.80 -12.53
CA SER A 869 5.35 10.58 -11.90
C SER A 869 4.26 9.75 -11.21
N GLU A 870 3.42 10.38 -10.39
CA GLU A 870 2.32 9.70 -9.70
C GLU A 870 1.26 9.20 -10.69
N TYR A 871 1.03 9.95 -11.78
CA TYR A 871 0.11 9.57 -12.85
C TYR A 871 0.46 8.21 -13.48
N HIS A 872 1.71 8.03 -13.94
CA HIS A 872 2.06 6.78 -14.61
C HIS A 872 2.30 5.63 -13.62
N GLU A 873 2.64 5.93 -12.35
CA GLU A 873 2.58 4.93 -11.28
C GLU A 873 1.14 4.42 -11.06
N ALA A 874 0.15 5.31 -11.03
CA ALA A 874 -1.26 4.95 -10.93
C ALA A 874 -1.74 4.13 -12.16
N LEU A 875 -1.29 4.50 -13.36
CA LEU A 875 -1.53 3.75 -14.59
C LEU A 875 -0.92 2.34 -14.53
N ALA A 876 0.33 2.20 -14.05
CA ALA A 876 1.02 0.92 -13.90
C ALA A 876 0.37 0.02 -12.82
N GLU A 877 0.01 0.58 -11.67
CA GLU A 877 -0.72 -0.12 -10.60
C GLU A 877 -2.12 -0.55 -11.04
N GLY A 878 -2.83 0.31 -11.79
CA GLY A 878 -4.18 0.07 -12.30
C GLY A 878 -4.21 -0.97 -13.41
N PHE A 879 -3.30 -0.86 -14.39
CA PHE A 879 -3.11 -1.88 -15.41
C PHE A 879 -2.75 -3.23 -14.78
N ARG A 880 -1.86 -3.26 -13.77
CA ARG A 880 -1.50 -4.50 -13.06
C ARG A 880 -2.69 -5.16 -12.38
N MET A 881 -3.59 -4.37 -11.76
CA MET A 881 -4.84 -4.86 -11.18
C MET A 881 -5.66 -5.65 -12.21
N PHE A 882 -5.91 -5.00 -13.34
CA PHE A 882 -6.72 -5.48 -14.46
C PHE A 882 -6.07 -6.72 -15.11
N ASN A 883 -4.79 -6.62 -15.47
CA ASN A 883 -3.97 -7.69 -16.04
C ASN A 883 -3.97 -8.96 -15.17
N ALA A 884 -3.71 -8.82 -13.86
CA ALA A 884 -3.66 -9.95 -12.95
C ALA A 884 -5.05 -10.56 -12.71
N SER A 885 -6.11 -9.74 -12.62
CA SER A 885 -7.49 -10.24 -12.51
C SER A 885 -7.93 -11.02 -13.74
N ILE A 886 -7.62 -10.56 -14.95
CA ILE A 886 -8.06 -11.19 -16.21
C ILE A 886 -7.19 -12.40 -16.58
N LYS A 887 -5.87 -12.22 -16.71
CA LYS A 887 -4.98 -13.28 -17.22
C LYS A 887 -4.90 -14.48 -16.30
N SER A 888 -5.10 -14.30 -14.98
CA SER A 888 -5.20 -15.42 -14.02
C SER A 888 -6.46 -16.26 -14.15
N ARG A 889 -7.44 -15.84 -14.96
CA ARG A 889 -8.68 -16.58 -15.24
C ARG A 889 -8.65 -17.24 -16.62
N TRP A 890 -7.96 -16.68 -17.59
CA TRP A 890 -7.71 -17.29 -18.90
C TRP A 890 -6.30 -16.93 -19.40
N SER A 891 -5.44 -17.93 -19.61
CA SER A 891 -4.01 -17.70 -19.85
C SER A 891 -3.71 -16.97 -21.17
N ASN A 892 -4.53 -17.19 -22.20
CA ASN A 892 -4.39 -16.58 -23.53
C ASN A 892 -5.17 -15.26 -23.69
N ALA A 893 -5.80 -14.74 -22.62
CA ALA A 893 -6.43 -13.42 -22.64
C ALA A 893 -5.39 -12.32 -22.89
N ARG A 894 -5.70 -11.35 -23.76
CA ARG A 894 -4.79 -10.25 -24.12
C ARG A 894 -5.22 -8.95 -23.47
N THR A 895 -4.24 -8.14 -23.05
CA THR A 895 -4.47 -7.04 -22.11
C THR A 895 -3.65 -5.82 -22.49
N TYR A 896 -4.33 -4.73 -22.82
CA TYR A 896 -3.79 -3.59 -23.53
C TYR A 896 -3.88 -2.30 -22.69
N ILE A 897 -2.99 -1.35 -22.93
CA ILE A 897 -3.25 0.08 -22.68
C ILE A 897 -3.69 0.75 -23.99
N SER A 898 -4.58 1.76 -23.94
CA SER A 898 -4.98 2.56 -25.11
C SER A 898 -4.24 3.90 -25.17
N LEU A 899 -3.84 4.33 -26.36
CA LEU A 899 -3.23 5.64 -26.64
C LEU A 899 -3.90 6.34 -27.84
N ASP A 900 -4.06 7.66 -27.75
CA ASP A 900 -4.43 8.54 -28.87
C ASP A 900 -3.30 8.63 -29.91
N HIS A 901 -3.57 9.30 -31.04
CA HIS A 901 -2.58 9.44 -32.12
C HIS A 901 -1.35 10.30 -31.78
N ASN A 902 -1.30 11.00 -30.63
CA ASN A 902 -0.19 11.88 -30.25
C ASN A 902 0.94 11.07 -29.59
N TRP A 903 2.09 11.03 -30.28
CA TRP A 903 3.18 10.11 -29.95
C TRP A 903 4.41 10.83 -29.43
N ASN A 904 5.20 11.46 -30.31
CA ASN A 904 6.43 12.17 -29.94
C ASN A 904 6.35 13.66 -30.29
N LEU A 905 5.33 14.35 -29.76
CA LEU A 905 5.19 15.80 -29.91
C LEU A 905 6.41 16.53 -29.32
N SER A 906 6.96 17.50 -30.06
CA SER A 906 8.09 18.33 -29.62
C SER A 906 7.67 19.55 -28.76
N TRP A 907 6.37 19.69 -28.49
CA TRP A 907 5.78 20.68 -27.58
C TRP A 907 4.82 20.00 -26.61
N SER A 908 4.49 20.68 -25.51
CA SER A 908 3.47 20.22 -24.56
C SER A 908 2.07 20.63 -25.04
N LEU A 909 1.14 19.68 -25.14
CA LEU A 909 -0.28 19.98 -25.22
C LEU A 909 -0.84 20.15 -23.80
N ASN A 910 -1.73 21.12 -23.61
CA ASN A 910 -2.40 21.27 -22.32
C ASN A 910 -3.33 20.06 -22.08
N GLY A 911 -3.20 19.42 -20.92
CA GLY A 911 -4.01 18.26 -20.55
C GLY A 911 -3.64 16.91 -21.18
N SER A 912 -2.54 16.84 -21.95
CA SER A 912 -2.03 15.59 -22.54
C SER A 912 -0.53 15.43 -22.32
N TYR A 913 -0.05 14.18 -22.27
CA TYR A 913 1.37 13.83 -22.14
C TYR A 913 1.95 13.32 -23.46
N ASN A 914 3.27 13.37 -23.61
CA ASN A 914 3.96 12.76 -24.76
C ASN A 914 3.82 11.21 -24.67
N GLY A 915 3.05 10.62 -25.60
CA GLY A 915 2.69 9.19 -25.56
C GLY A 915 3.90 8.24 -25.63
N MET A 916 4.95 8.61 -26.37
CA MET A 916 6.19 7.83 -26.43
C MET A 916 6.88 7.77 -25.06
N LYS A 917 7.00 8.93 -24.39
CA LYS A 917 7.59 9.03 -23.05
C LYS A 917 6.74 8.29 -22.01
N LEU A 918 5.42 8.49 -22.03
CA LEU A 918 4.49 7.82 -21.11
C LEU A 918 4.58 6.28 -21.24
N THR A 919 4.66 5.76 -22.47
CA THR A 919 4.83 4.31 -22.71
C THR A 919 6.14 3.78 -22.10
N ALA A 920 7.23 4.54 -22.25
CA ALA A 920 8.54 4.15 -21.73
C ALA A 920 8.56 4.13 -20.19
N ASP A 921 7.97 5.14 -19.56
CA ASP A 921 7.92 5.28 -18.10
C ASP A 921 6.97 4.24 -17.46
N PHE A 922 5.75 4.06 -18.00
CA PHE A 922 4.81 3.00 -17.61
C PHE A 922 5.45 1.61 -17.66
N ASN A 923 6.15 1.29 -18.74
CA ASN A 923 6.86 0.03 -18.87
C ASN A 923 8.06 -0.07 -17.89
N THR A 924 8.66 1.04 -17.48
CA THR A 924 9.72 1.08 -16.47
C THR A 924 9.17 0.78 -15.07
N ASP A 925 7.99 1.31 -14.75
CA ASP A 925 7.25 1.01 -13.52
C ASP A 925 6.88 -0.46 -13.38
N LEU A 926 6.31 -1.02 -14.46
CA LEU A 926 6.02 -2.45 -14.50
C LEU A 926 7.31 -3.27 -14.31
N LYS A 927 8.44 -2.87 -14.92
CA LYS A 927 9.74 -3.56 -14.76
C LYS A 927 10.28 -3.53 -13.32
N ARG A 928 10.40 -2.36 -12.68
CA ARG A 928 10.99 -2.22 -11.32
C ARG A 928 10.19 -2.96 -10.24
N GLN A 929 8.87 -3.05 -10.41
CA GLN A 929 7.97 -3.80 -9.53
C GLN A 929 7.66 -5.24 -10.01
N GLY A 930 8.33 -5.72 -11.07
CA GLY A 930 8.15 -7.05 -11.66
C GLY A 930 7.23 -7.03 -12.88
N LEU A 931 7.83 -7.07 -14.09
CA LEU A 931 7.11 -6.88 -15.34
C LEU A 931 6.03 -7.95 -15.56
N CYS A 932 4.75 -7.52 -15.57
CA CYS A 932 3.67 -8.29 -16.18
C CYS A 932 3.57 -7.91 -17.67
N HIS A 933 3.31 -8.91 -18.53
CA HIS A 933 3.20 -8.68 -19.97
C HIS A 933 1.95 -7.85 -20.31
N TRP A 934 2.16 -6.81 -21.11
CA TRP A 934 1.18 -5.86 -21.62
C TRP A 934 1.24 -5.78 -23.14
N ASP A 935 0.13 -5.35 -23.76
CA ASP A 935 -0.04 -5.13 -25.19
C ASP A 935 -0.42 -3.66 -25.48
N MET A 936 -0.34 -3.21 -26.74
CA MET A 936 -0.60 -1.82 -27.14
C MET A 936 -1.85 -1.67 -28.01
N ALA A 937 -2.79 -0.84 -27.59
CA ALA A 937 -3.92 -0.40 -28.39
C ALA A 937 -3.69 1.07 -28.78
N MET A 938 -3.79 1.37 -30.07
CA MET A 938 -3.47 2.70 -30.63
C MET A 938 -4.66 3.20 -31.44
N HIS A 939 -4.95 4.50 -31.35
CA HIS A 939 -6.03 5.16 -32.05
C HIS A 939 -5.44 6.04 -33.17
N PRO A 940 -5.02 5.49 -34.33
CA PRO A 940 -4.45 6.29 -35.40
C PRO A 940 -5.53 7.15 -36.10
N TYR A 941 -5.40 8.47 -35.95
CA TYR A 941 -6.24 9.46 -36.63
C TYR A 941 -5.40 10.29 -37.61
N PRO A 942 -5.99 10.80 -38.72
CA PRO A 942 -5.34 11.77 -39.61
C PRO A 942 -4.88 13.05 -38.89
N SER A 943 -4.14 13.88 -39.60
CA SER A 943 -3.74 15.22 -39.12
C SER A 943 -3.95 16.26 -40.22
N PRO A 944 -4.90 17.20 -40.07
CA PRO A 944 -5.88 17.30 -38.97
C PRO A 944 -6.86 16.11 -38.95
N GLU A 945 -7.37 15.75 -37.77
CA GLU A 945 -8.23 14.59 -37.54
C GLU A 945 -9.50 14.58 -38.41
N GLN A 946 -10.04 15.76 -38.69
CA GLN A 946 -11.27 15.94 -39.47
C GLN A 946 -11.04 15.75 -40.98
N ASP A 947 -9.81 15.48 -41.45
CA ASP A 947 -9.51 15.23 -42.88
C ASP A 947 -9.12 13.77 -43.12
N CYS A 948 -10.05 12.96 -43.66
CA CYS A 948 -9.80 11.55 -43.97
C CYS A 948 -8.67 11.28 -44.99
N ARG A 949 -8.20 12.29 -45.74
CA ARG A 949 -7.22 12.15 -46.84
C ARG A 949 -5.77 12.08 -46.35
N PHE A 950 -5.49 11.14 -45.45
CA PHE A 950 -4.21 11.05 -44.73
C PHE A 950 -2.96 10.90 -45.62
N TRP A 951 -3.10 10.45 -46.88
CA TRP A 951 -2.00 10.31 -47.84
C TRP A 951 -1.46 11.64 -48.41
N ASN A 952 -2.20 12.75 -48.28
CA ASN A 952 -1.90 14.03 -48.96
C ASN A 952 -1.24 15.09 -48.04
N ARG A 953 -0.68 14.71 -46.89
CA ARG A 953 -0.25 15.67 -45.85
C ARG A 953 1.22 15.47 -45.44
N VAL A 954 2.05 16.50 -45.64
CA VAL A 954 3.51 16.44 -45.44
C VAL A 954 3.93 16.60 -43.96
N PHE A 955 3.14 17.31 -43.16
CA PHE A 955 3.54 17.81 -41.83
C PHE A 955 3.65 16.76 -40.71
N THR A 956 3.30 15.49 -40.95
CA THR A 956 3.32 14.42 -39.94
C THR A 956 4.06 13.16 -40.38
N ILE A 957 4.60 13.11 -41.60
CA ILE A 957 5.22 11.89 -42.16
C ILE A 957 6.72 11.88 -41.91
N GLU A 958 7.10 11.40 -40.73
CA GLU A 958 8.36 10.68 -40.58
C GLU A 958 8.06 9.19 -40.35
N ASN A 959 8.93 8.32 -40.89
CA ASN A 959 9.02 6.90 -40.51
C ASN A 959 10.24 6.71 -39.58
N SER A 960 10.32 7.56 -38.56
CA SER A 960 11.48 7.75 -37.68
C SER A 960 11.06 7.97 -36.22
N GLY A 961 12.02 7.98 -35.29
CA GLY A 961 11.76 8.28 -33.88
C GLY A 961 11.21 9.70 -33.62
N ALA A 962 11.29 10.61 -34.59
CA ALA A 962 10.70 11.95 -34.53
C ALA A 962 9.23 12.00 -34.99
N SER A 963 8.59 10.85 -35.28
CA SER A 963 7.16 10.75 -35.61
C SER A 963 6.29 11.41 -34.54
N GLN A 964 5.77 12.60 -34.83
CA GLN A 964 5.02 13.37 -33.83
C GLN A 964 3.63 12.77 -33.55
N GLN A 965 2.97 12.27 -34.59
CA GLN A 965 1.66 11.63 -34.52
C GLN A 965 1.66 10.29 -35.30
N ILE A 966 0.82 9.34 -34.88
CA ILE A 966 0.61 8.06 -35.56
C ILE A 966 -0.63 8.14 -36.45
N THR A 967 -0.41 8.13 -37.75
CA THR A 967 -1.45 7.95 -38.77
C THR A 967 -1.34 6.54 -39.35
N MET A 968 -2.29 6.13 -40.20
CA MET A 968 -2.18 4.84 -40.88
C MET A 968 -0.99 4.74 -41.85
N LEU A 969 -0.34 5.84 -42.24
CA LEU A 969 0.89 5.79 -43.05
C LEU A 969 2.12 5.28 -42.28
N ASN A 970 2.30 5.76 -41.04
CA ASN A 970 3.45 5.42 -40.18
C ASN A 970 3.09 4.42 -39.06
N ALA A 971 1.86 3.91 -39.03
CA ALA A 971 1.40 2.82 -38.16
C ALA A 971 2.33 1.58 -38.20
N ARG A 972 2.89 1.25 -39.38
CA ARG A 972 3.91 0.20 -39.55
C ARG A 972 5.21 0.49 -38.79
N TYR A 973 5.69 1.73 -38.87
CA TYR A 973 6.87 2.16 -38.10
C TYR A 973 6.59 2.04 -36.60
N PHE A 974 5.45 2.55 -36.15
CA PHE A 974 5.01 2.47 -34.75
C PHE A 974 4.92 1.02 -34.24
N ALA A 975 4.21 0.14 -34.94
CA ALA A 975 4.05 -1.26 -34.51
C ALA A 975 5.40 -2.01 -34.46
N SER A 976 6.31 -1.68 -35.37
CA SER A 976 7.68 -2.20 -35.38
C SER A 976 8.51 -1.65 -34.21
N TYR A 977 8.41 -0.34 -33.93
CA TYR A 977 9.06 0.30 -32.77
C TYR A 977 8.59 -0.32 -31.44
N ILE A 978 7.28 -0.50 -31.26
CA ILE A 978 6.72 -1.07 -30.02
C ILE A 978 7.27 -2.48 -29.77
N LYS A 979 7.27 -3.36 -30.79
CA LYS A 979 7.86 -4.70 -30.66
C LYS A 979 9.37 -4.69 -30.41
N ASN A 980 10.11 -3.82 -31.10
CA ASN A 980 11.56 -3.76 -30.94
C ASN A 980 12.00 -3.20 -29.57
N THR A 981 11.25 -2.23 -29.02
CA THR A 981 11.56 -1.59 -27.73
C THR A 981 11.04 -2.40 -26.52
N TYR A 982 9.86 -3.01 -26.64
CA TYR A 982 9.15 -3.61 -25.50
C TYR A 982 9.05 -5.14 -25.55
N GLY A 983 9.28 -5.77 -26.70
CA GLY A 983 9.35 -7.22 -26.87
C GLY A 983 8.61 -7.71 -28.12
N SER A 984 9.20 -8.66 -28.85
CA SER A 984 8.64 -9.18 -30.12
C SER A 984 7.28 -9.88 -29.97
N GLY A 985 6.94 -10.33 -28.75
CA GLY A 985 5.64 -10.92 -28.42
C GLY A 985 4.51 -9.92 -28.19
N THR A 986 4.82 -8.63 -27.98
CA THR A 986 3.84 -7.56 -27.74
C THR A 986 2.89 -7.44 -28.93
N ARG A 987 1.58 -7.43 -28.67
CA ARG A 987 0.56 -7.23 -29.71
C ARG A 987 0.24 -5.76 -29.89
N ILE A 988 -0.02 -5.37 -31.13
CA ILE A 988 -0.51 -4.04 -31.49
C ILE A 988 -1.86 -4.20 -32.17
N ILE A 989 -2.87 -3.50 -31.67
CA ILE A 989 -4.17 -3.35 -32.33
C ILE A 989 -4.43 -1.87 -32.59
N MET A 990 -5.01 -1.56 -33.74
CA MET A 990 -5.60 -0.25 -33.99
C MET A 990 -7.06 -0.34 -33.53
N SER A 991 -7.31 -0.02 -32.25
CA SER A 991 -8.63 -0.22 -31.60
C SER A 991 -9.67 0.80 -32.03
N GLU A 992 -9.24 1.89 -32.65
CA GLU A 992 -10.09 2.96 -33.13
C GLU A 992 -9.39 3.67 -34.29
N THR A 993 -10.13 4.13 -35.31
CA THR A 993 -9.55 4.83 -36.47
C THR A 993 -10.61 5.75 -37.03
N GLY A 994 -10.51 7.03 -36.70
CA GLY A 994 -11.42 8.06 -37.18
C GLY A 994 -11.06 8.53 -38.58
N LEU A 995 -12.04 8.51 -39.50
CA LEU A 995 -11.91 9.00 -40.86
C LEU A 995 -13.15 9.84 -41.18
N SER A 996 -13.05 11.17 -41.10
CA SER A 996 -14.23 12.06 -41.26
C SER A 996 -14.63 12.22 -42.73
N SER A 997 -15.92 12.04 -43.03
CA SER A 997 -16.46 12.28 -44.37
C SER A 997 -16.72 13.75 -44.71
N VAL A 998 -16.42 14.68 -43.79
CA VAL A 998 -16.57 16.13 -43.99
C VAL A 998 -15.38 16.86 -43.37
N TYR A 999 -14.82 17.82 -44.11
CA TYR A 999 -13.72 18.68 -43.66
C TYR A 999 -13.92 20.10 -44.17
N GLN A 1000 -13.81 21.11 -43.28
CA GLN A 1000 -14.01 22.53 -43.61
C GLN A 1000 -15.35 22.81 -44.32
N GLY A 1001 -16.42 22.07 -43.97
CA GLY A 1001 -17.75 22.18 -44.58
C GLY A 1001 -17.90 21.50 -45.96
N HIS A 1002 -16.84 20.95 -46.53
CA HIS A 1002 -16.90 20.19 -47.79
C HIS A 1002 -17.14 18.71 -47.54
N ASN A 1003 -17.98 18.09 -48.38
CA ASN A 1003 -18.21 16.65 -48.39
C ASN A 1003 -17.02 15.92 -49.05
N TYR A 1004 -16.57 14.84 -48.40
CA TYR A 1004 -15.47 13.98 -48.83
C TYR A 1004 -15.80 12.48 -48.64
N GLU A 1005 -17.05 12.06 -48.82
CA GLU A 1005 -17.48 10.67 -48.64
C GLU A 1005 -16.79 9.66 -49.57
N GLY A 1006 -16.56 10.03 -50.83
CA GLY A 1006 -15.80 9.18 -51.77
C GLY A 1006 -14.35 9.00 -51.33
N GLN A 1007 -13.73 10.07 -50.82
CA GLN A 1007 -12.40 10.00 -50.24
C GLN A 1007 -12.40 9.18 -48.94
N GLN A 1008 -13.40 9.33 -48.06
CA GLN A 1008 -13.56 8.52 -46.85
C GLN A 1008 -13.63 7.02 -47.19
N ALA A 1009 -14.35 6.65 -48.26
CA ALA A 1009 -14.41 5.28 -48.75
C ALA A 1009 -13.01 4.77 -49.17
N ALA A 1010 -12.24 5.56 -49.93
CA ALA A 1010 -10.84 5.24 -50.23
C ALA A 1010 -9.97 5.14 -48.95
N SER A 1011 -10.14 6.05 -47.99
CA SER A 1011 -9.41 6.04 -46.71
C SER A 1011 -9.64 4.78 -45.90
N VAL A 1012 -10.90 4.32 -45.81
CA VAL A 1012 -11.28 3.11 -45.06
C VAL A 1012 -10.59 1.87 -45.64
N ALA A 1013 -10.63 1.71 -46.97
CA ALA A 1013 -9.93 0.61 -47.63
C ALA A 1013 -8.41 0.72 -47.52
N PHE A 1014 -7.84 1.91 -47.71
CA PHE A 1014 -6.40 2.11 -47.67
C PHE A 1014 -5.82 1.84 -46.27
N ALA A 1015 -6.48 2.35 -45.23
CA ALA A 1015 -6.17 2.04 -43.83
C ALA A 1015 -6.24 0.52 -43.57
N TYR A 1016 -7.32 -0.12 -44.01
CA TYR A 1016 -7.50 -1.56 -43.85
C TYR A 1016 -6.39 -2.37 -44.52
N TYR A 1017 -6.03 -2.09 -45.77
CA TYR A 1017 -4.95 -2.82 -46.45
C TYR A 1017 -3.58 -2.58 -45.81
N LEU A 1018 -3.30 -1.37 -45.32
CA LEU A 1018 -2.06 -1.07 -44.57
C LEU A 1018 -1.97 -1.88 -43.25
N ALA A 1019 -3.10 -2.18 -42.61
CA ALA A 1019 -3.15 -3.03 -41.43
C ALA A 1019 -3.13 -4.54 -41.76
N GLU A 1020 -3.87 -5.00 -42.77
CA GLU A 1020 -3.98 -6.42 -43.14
C GLU A 1020 -2.62 -7.01 -43.54
N PHE A 1021 -1.87 -6.32 -44.41
CA PHE A 1021 -0.59 -6.82 -44.92
C PHE A 1021 0.62 -6.56 -43.99
N ASP A 1022 0.43 -5.90 -42.83
CA ASP A 1022 1.49 -5.74 -41.82
C ASP A 1022 1.47 -6.86 -40.75
N PRO A 1023 2.51 -7.70 -40.61
CA PRO A 1023 2.55 -8.79 -39.63
C PRO A 1023 2.70 -8.33 -38.17
N ASN A 1024 2.83 -7.02 -37.91
CA ASN A 1024 2.92 -6.44 -36.57
C ASN A 1024 1.61 -5.87 -36.03
N ILE A 1025 0.59 -5.69 -36.89
CA ILE A 1025 -0.74 -5.25 -36.52
C ILE A 1025 -1.68 -6.47 -36.49
N ASP A 1026 -2.38 -6.68 -35.38
CA ASP A 1026 -3.29 -7.82 -35.17
C ASP A 1026 -4.75 -7.50 -35.53
N MET A 1027 -5.15 -6.21 -35.59
CA MET A 1027 -6.53 -5.75 -35.83
C MET A 1027 -6.56 -4.28 -36.29
N LEU A 1028 -7.54 -3.90 -37.13
CA LEU A 1028 -7.96 -2.50 -37.35
C LEU A 1028 -9.47 -2.35 -37.12
N ALA A 1029 -9.88 -1.40 -36.29
CA ALA A 1029 -11.28 -1.02 -36.13
C ALA A 1029 -11.55 0.42 -36.60
N ILE A 1030 -12.47 0.58 -37.55
CA ILE A 1030 -13.04 1.88 -37.91
C ILE A 1030 -13.89 2.40 -36.73
N HIS A 1031 -13.81 3.71 -36.44
CA HIS A 1031 -14.35 4.31 -35.21
C HIS A 1031 -15.84 4.09 -34.96
N ARG A 1032 -16.69 4.14 -36.01
CA ARG A 1032 -18.12 3.87 -35.83
C ARG A 1032 -18.82 3.32 -37.05
N ASP A 1033 -19.92 2.64 -36.75
CA ASP A 1033 -21.02 2.37 -37.68
C ASP A 1033 -21.70 3.68 -38.13
N TYR A 1034 -22.27 4.45 -37.21
CA TYR A 1034 -23.07 5.66 -37.52
C TYR A 1034 -22.38 6.97 -37.10
N ASP A 1035 -22.66 8.06 -37.83
CA ASP A 1035 -22.34 9.42 -37.38
C ASP A 1035 -23.09 9.74 -36.07
N ASN A 1036 -22.35 10.24 -35.07
CA ASN A 1036 -22.90 10.66 -33.78
C ASN A 1036 -23.18 12.17 -33.79
N SER A 1037 -24.33 12.61 -33.24
CA SER A 1037 -24.71 14.03 -33.21
C SER A 1037 -23.76 14.92 -32.38
N GLY A 1038 -23.19 14.38 -31.29
CA GLY A 1038 -22.20 15.09 -30.47
C GLY A 1038 -20.90 15.33 -31.24
N GLU A 1039 -20.30 14.27 -31.79
CA GLU A 1039 -19.02 14.39 -32.50
C GLU A 1039 -19.14 15.12 -33.84
N THR A 1040 -20.26 14.97 -34.57
CA THR A 1040 -20.51 15.80 -35.76
C THR A 1040 -20.69 17.28 -35.42
N SER A 1041 -21.24 17.63 -34.25
CA SER A 1041 -21.26 19.03 -33.79
C SER A 1041 -19.87 19.61 -33.50
N GLY A 1042 -18.90 18.74 -33.14
CA GLY A 1042 -17.49 19.09 -33.01
C GLY A 1042 -16.68 19.07 -34.31
N GLY A 1043 -17.27 18.62 -35.42
CA GLY A 1043 -16.63 18.57 -36.74
C GLY A 1043 -16.19 17.18 -37.23
N TRP A 1044 -16.60 16.10 -36.56
CA TRP A 1044 -16.13 14.73 -36.80
C TRP A 1044 -17.24 13.80 -37.34
N TRP A 1045 -17.33 13.64 -38.68
CA TRP A 1045 -18.28 12.75 -39.37
C TRP A 1045 -17.68 11.35 -39.61
N LEU A 1046 -17.41 10.65 -38.51
CA LEU A 1046 -16.57 9.44 -38.46
C LEU A 1046 -17.31 8.12 -38.71
N GLY A 1047 -18.64 8.14 -38.92
CA GLY A 1047 -19.41 6.94 -39.26
C GLY A 1047 -19.29 6.55 -40.73
N ILE A 1048 -19.55 5.26 -41.04
CA ILE A 1048 -19.75 4.75 -42.42
C ILE A 1048 -21.22 4.82 -42.86
N TYR A 1049 -22.13 5.04 -41.92
CA TYR A 1049 -23.51 5.47 -42.14
C TYR A 1049 -23.70 6.89 -41.59
N HIS A 1050 -24.64 7.64 -42.17
CA HIS A 1050 -25.12 8.90 -41.61
C HIS A 1050 -25.97 8.65 -40.35
N SER A 1051 -26.19 9.70 -39.54
CA SER A 1051 -26.97 9.64 -38.30
C SER A 1051 -28.45 9.30 -38.48
N ASN A 1052 -29.00 9.50 -39.68
CA ASN A 1052 -30.35 9.08 -40.09
C ASN A 1052 -30.41 7.61 -40.57
N GLY A 1053 -29.29 6.90 -40.57
CA GLY A 1053 -29.17 5.51 -41.02
C GLY A 1053 -28.91 5.30 -42.52
N SER A 1054 -28.85 6.34 -43.36
CA SER A 1054 -28.49 6.16 -44.77
C SER A 1054 -27.00 5.79 -44.94
N ALA A 1055 -26.70 4.90 -45.89
CA ALA A 1055 -25.33 4.44 -46.14
C ALA A 1055 -24.51 5.50 -46.88
N LYS A 1056 -23.26 5.73 -46.42
CA LYS A 1056 -22.24 6.43 -47.21
C LYS A 1056 -21.57 5.45 -48.17
N PRO A 1057 -20.91 5.92 -49.24
CA PRO A 1057 -19.93 5.15 -50.04
C PRO A 1057 -18.98 4.24 -49.23
N SER A 1058 -18.56 4.68 -48.04
CA SER A 1058 -17.65 3.94 -47.18
C SER A 1058 -18.26 2.67 -46.57
N ALA A 1059 -19.59 2.56 -46.43
CA ALA A 1059 -20.22 1.32 -45.95
C ALA A 1059 -20.19 0.19 -47.00
N ASP A 1060 -20.36 0.52 -48.28
CA ASP A 1060 -20.25 -0.46 -49.38
C ASP A 1060 -18.81 -0.96 -49.53
N VAL A 1061 -17.85 -0.03 -49.52
CA VAL A 1061 -16.41 -0.37 -49.48
C VAL A 1061 -16.07 -1.24 -48.27
N PHE A 1062 -16.47 -0.84 -47.06
CA PHE A 1062 -16.16 -1.59 -45.84
C PHE A 1062 -16.74 -3.02 -45.86
N LYS A 1063 -17.93 -3.21 -46.44
CA LYS A 1063 -18.57 -4.52 -46.57
C LYS A 1063 -17.78 -5.50 -47.44
N TYR A 1064 -17.19 -5.03 -48.55
CA TYR A 1064 -16.61 -5.89 -49.59
C TYR A 1064 -15.08 -5.85 -49.72
N MET A 1065 -14.38 -4.89 -49.09
CA MET A 1065 -12.93 -4.68 -49.26
C MET A 1065 -12.05 -5.88 -48.89
N ASP A 1066 -12.53 -6.79 -48.04
CA ASP A 1066 -11.81 -8.00 -47.62
C ASP A 1066 -12.35 -9.30 -48.23
N THR A 1067 -13.14 -9.19 -49.30
CA THR A 1067 -13.78 -10.31 -50.03
C THR A 1067 -13.31 -10.37 -51.48
N LYS A 1068 -13.59 -11.45 -52.21
CA LYS A 1068 -13.35 -11.56 -53.66
C LYS A 1068 -13.99 -10.46 -54.52
N HIS A 1069 -14.96 -9.71 -53.97
CA HIS A 1069 -15.61 -8.58 -54.63
C HIS A 1069 -14.88 -7.24 -54.42
N TRP A 1070 -13.77 -7.19 -53.67
CA TRP A 1070 -13.03 -5.97 -53.35
C TRP A 1070 -12.75 -5.11 -54.60
N ASN A 1071 -12.40 -5.71 -55.74
CA ASN A 1071 -11.96 -4.94 -56.92
C ASN A 1071 -13.10 -4.15 -57.59
N SER A 1072 -14.35 -4.60 -57.55
CA SER A 1072 -15.47 -3.83 -58.14
C SER A 1072 -15.90 -2.68 -57.22
N HIS A 1073 -15.96 -2.92 -55.92
CA HIS A 1073 -16.44 -1.94 -54.94
C HIS A 1073 -15.37 -0.91 -54.54
N VAL A 1074 -14.09 -1.29 -54.51
CA VAL A 1074 -13.03 -0.46 -53.91
C VAL A 1074 -12.14 0.23 -54.94
N SER A 1075 -11.74 -0.45 -56.01
CA SER A 1075 -10.67 0.06 -56.91
C SER A 1075 -11.01 1.39 -57.58
N HIS A 1076 -12.28 1.71 -57.78
CA HIS A 1076 -12.68 2.98 -58.41
C HIS A 1076 -12.45 4.18 -57.48
N TYR A 1077 -12.85 4.11 -56.20
CA TYR A 1077 -12.53 5.14 -55.20
C TYR A 1077 -11.02 5.29 -54.99
N MET A 1078 -10.28 4.18 -54.87
CA MET A 1078 -8.82 4.21 -54.69
C MET A 1078 -8.12 4.90 -55.87
N ASN A 1079 -8.46 4.53 -57.10
CA ASN A 1079 -7.89 5.11 -58.31
C ASN A 1079 -8.24 6.61 -58.45
N ALA A 1080 -9.46 7.02 -58.07
CA ALA A 1080 -9.94 8.40 -58.19
C ALA A 1080 -9.41 9.36 -57.11
N HIS A 1081 -8.94 8.85 -55.96
CA HIS A 1081 -8.62 9.69 -54.79
C HIS A 1081 -7.19 9.51 -54.23
N ILE A 1082 -6.56 8.34 -54.44
CA ILE A 1082 -5.16 8.06 -54.07
C ILE A 1082 -4.28 7.98 -55.33
N GLY A 1083 -4.86 7.57 -56.46
CA GLY A 1083 -4.17 7.39 -57.74
C GLY A 1083 -3.88 5.92 -58.06
N SER A 1084 -3.73 5.59 -59.34
CA SER A 1084 -3.65 4.20 -59.84
C SER A 1084 -2.48 3.38 -59.29
N ASN A 1085 -1.46 4.01 -58.69
CA ASN A 1085 -0.33 3.34 -58.06
C ASN A 1085 -0.57 2.93 -56.59
N TRP A 1086 -1.76 3.15 -56.01
CA TRP A 1086 -2.05 2.91 -54.59
C TRP A 1086 -1.59 1.52 -54.07
N LYS A 1087 -1.63 0.49 -54.92
CA LYS A 1087 -1.18 -0.87 -54.60
C LYS A 1087 0.30 -0.95 -54.22
N SER A 1088 1.17 -0.16 -54.85
CA SER A 1088 2.62 -0.14 -54.52
C SER A 1088 2.94 0.68 -53.26
N GLN A 1089 1.96 1.41 -52.72
CA GLN A 1089 2.10 2.12 -51.44
C GLN A 1089 1.85 1.19 -50.24
N ILE A 1090 1.21 0.04 -50.46
CA ILE A 1090 0.91 -0.97 -49.43
C ILE A 1090 1.98 -2.07 -49.49
N ASN A 1091 2.89 -2.06 -48.53
CA ASN A 1091 3.95 -3.07 -48.45
C ASN A 1091 3.35 -4.46 -48.19
N GLY A 1092 3.55 -5.39 -49.13
CA GLY A 1092 3.03 -6.77 -49.05
C GLY A 1092 1.63 -6.98 -49.64
N PHE A 1093 1.04 -5.98 -50.33
CA PHE A 1093 -0.29 -6.11 -50.93
C PHE A 1093 -0.42 -7.33 -51.85
N ASN A 1094 -1.39 -8.19 -51.56
CA ASN A 1094 -1.67 -9.40 -52.33
C ASN A 1094 -3.17 -9.54 -52.63
N ALA A 1095 -3.57 -9.23 -53.86
CA ALA A 1095 -4.96 -9.38 -54.31
C ALA A 1095 -5.51 -10.81 -54.17
N ASN A 1096 -4.64 -11.84 -54.26
CA ASN A 1096 -5.05 -13.23 -54.15
C ASN A 1096 -5.42 -13.63 -52.71
N PHE A 1097 -5.07 -12.81 -51.70
CA PHE A 1097 -5.57 -13.01 -50.34
C PHE A 1097 -7.09 -12.84 -50.29
N PHE A 1098 -7.62 -11.75 -50.89
CA PHE A 1098 -9.05 -11.46 -50.93
C PHE A 1098 -9.83 -12.33 -51.93
N ASN A 1099 -9.21 -12.73 -53.05
CA ASN A 1099 -9.87 -13.60 -54.03
C ASN A 1099 -10.24 -14.98 -53.46
N ASN A 1100 -9.62 -15.38 -52.34
CA ASN A 1100 -9.88 -16.61 -51.58
C ASN A 1100 -10.81 -16.37 -50.35
N LYS A 1101 -11.61 -15.30 -50.35
CA LYS A 1101 -12.54 -14.89 -49.29
C LYS A 1101 -13.94 -14.61 -49.84
#